data_AF-A0A8D9VPN3-F1
#
_entry.id   AF-A0A8D9VPN3-F1
#
_cell.length_a   1.000
_cell.length_b   1.000
_cell.length_c   1.000
_cell.angle_alpha   90.00
_cell.angle_beta   90.00
_cell.angle_gamma   90.00
#
_symmetry.space_group_name_H-M   'P 1'
#
loop_
_entity.id
_entity.type
_entity.pdbx_description
1 polymer ?
#
loop_
_entity_poly.entity_id
_entity_poly.type
_entity_poly.pdbx_seq_one_letter_code
_entity_poly.pdbx_strand_id
1 'polypeptide(L)'
;MQKITLKESFIDQATKKITPHWGPLGWVTYKRTYARWQADKDRTEEWKETVKRVIEGNINLDPRLNDNPSQAVIDELTTEAEQLFKLIYGLGATPSGRNLWISGTDYQKRTGDSLNNCWFIAIRPQKYGDSHIQPSYLNNEQVAVSMPFAFLFDELMKGGGVGFSVTDDNINQIPSVDHQINLSIVIDKSSASYDESISAGAYDRNDIKKPLQENEIYYQLPDTREGWVLAVAQLIDLHFKNTNQNNVNKLILDMTNIRPRGAKIHGFGGTASGPTPLIEMLQDVNKVLNAKDGTNLSAVDCTDICNLIGKAVVAGNVRRSAELALGSGNNHQFITMKQDQEKLQHHRWASNNSISIDKDFDHFQEVADSIQENGEPGIVNTSLSKNYGRIADGYQKNIDGDVEGTNPCGEISLANGEPCNLFEVFPLVAEKQGWDLNDAFRLGVRFAKRVTFSHYDWEVSRKMIQKNRRIGISMSGIQDWILNDFGNRVVTGFAKNNDGVMEPVYDQRVIDKFNTLYQAVINADKEYSAELNCNLSIKHTTVKPSGTVAKLAGVSEGMHFHYAGYLIQRIRFQDTDPLLDALKECGYRMEPDIYTDHTICVEFPVKATNAENKNFASAGNVSIAEQFATQAFLQKYWSDNAVSCTITFQNKEAAQIPVLLKQYLNGIKSTSLLPYYGGSLKQAPKEPITKEFFVKRQAEITGNVIDVFNAQQQDKALDLVDQSDCAGGACPIR
;
A
#
# COMPACT_ATOMS: atom_id res chain seq x y z
N MET A 1 12.58 -28.67 -11.39
CA MET A 1 12.83 -27.69 -10.32
C MET A 1 12.54 -28.35 -8.99
N GLN A 2 13.58 -28.53 -8.15
CA GLN A 2 13.41 -29.06 -6.80
C GLN A 2 12.84 -27.96 -5.92
N LYS A 3 11.74 -28.25 -5.21
CA LYS A 3 11.05 -27.27 -4.37
C LYS A 3 11.41 -27.48 -2.91
N ILE A 4 11.71 -26.40 -2.21
CA ILE A 4 11.85 -26.38 -0.77
C ILE A 4 10.46 -26.39 -0.14
N THR A 5 10.23 -27.33 0.78
CA THR A 5 8.97 -27.47 1.52
C THR A 5 9.26 -27.75 2.98
N LEU A 6 8.49 -27.16 3.89
CA LEU A 6 8.60 -27.39 5.32
C LEU A 6 7.89 -28.69 5.70
N LYS A 7 8.64 -29.59 6.36
CA LYS A 7 8.10 -30.85 6.87
C LYS A 7 7.03 -30.58 7.93
N GLU A 8 5.93 -31.32 7.89
CA GLU A 8 4.85 -31.15 8.88
C GLU A 8 5.35 -31.43 10.31
N SER A 9 6.24 -32.42 10.47
CA SER A 9 6.89 -32.71 11.75
C SER A 9 7.67 -31.52 12.32
N PHE A 10 8.29 -30.69 11.47
CA PHE A 10 8.97 -29.48 11.90
C PHE A 10 7.95 -28.44 12.38
N ILE A 11 6.89 -28.21 11.60
CA ILE A 11 5.84 -27.23 11.92
C ILE A 11 5.18 -27.60 13.25
N ASP A 12 4.80 -28.85 13.44
CA ASP A 12 4.19 -29.32 14.69
C ASP A 12 5.12 -29.15 15.90
N GLN A 13 6.43 -29.35 15.73
CA GLN A 13 7.40 -29.10 16.79
C GLN A 13 7.59 -27.61 17.07
N ALA A 14 7.63 -26.77 16.03
CA ALA A 14 7.80 -25.32 16.16
C ALA A 14 6.58 -24.69 16.85
N THR A 15 5.38 -25.04 16.41
CA THR A 15 4.12 -24.50 16.95
C THR A 15 3.81 -24.94 18.37
N LYS A 16 4.39 -26.05 18.86
CA LYS A 16 4.37 -26.43 20.28
C LYS A 16 5.29 -25.59 21.16
N LYS A 17 6.35 -25.00 20.60
CA LYS A 17 7.39 -24.26 21.33
C LYS A 17 7.22 -22.75 21.24
N ILE A 18 6.60 -22.26 20.18
CA ILE A 18 6.44 -20.84 19.89
C ILE A 18 4.95 -20.50 20.02
N THR A 19 4.65 -19.46 20.78
CA THR A 19 3.31 -18.88 20.83
C THR A 19 3.32 -17.58 20.02
N PRO A 20 2.46 -17.42 18.99
CA PRO A 20 2.36 -16.17 18.24
C PRO A 20 2.03 -15.00 19.18
N HIS A 21 2.76 -13.88 19.05
CA HIS A 21 2.51 -12.67 19.83
C HIS A 21 1.32 -11.88 19.23
N TRP A 22 0.11 -12.39 19.39
CA TRP A 22 -1.09 -11.68 18.94
C TRP A 22 -1.35 -10.43 19.78
N GLY A 23 -1.57 -9.29 19.11
CA GLY A 23 -2.18 -8.13 19.73
C GLY A 23 -3.65 -8.39 20.10
N PRO A 24 -4.30 -7.49 20.86
CA PRO A 24 -5.70 -7.64 21.27
C PRO A 24 -6.70 -7.77 20.10
N LEU A 25 -6.33 -7.25 18.92
CA LEU A 25 -7.11 -7.34 17.68
C LEU A 25 -6.47 -8.30 16.66
N GLY A 26 -5.35 -8.93 17.01
CA GLY A 26 -4.41 -9.48 16.04
C GLY A 26 -4.95 -10.68 15.29
N TRP A 27 -5.40 -11.70 16.01
CA TRP A 27 -5.95 -12.91 15.39
C TRP A 27 -7.24 -12.63 14.61
N VAL A 28 -8.12 -11.78 15.15
CA VAL A 28 -9.35 -11.34 14.46
C VAL A 28 -9.02 -10.65 13.15
N THR A 29 -8.01 -9.76 13.15
CA THR A 29 -7.49 -9.10 11.95
C THR A 29 -6.90 -10.11 10.97
N TYR A 30 -6.15 -11.11 11.46
CA TYR A 30 -5.63 -12.18 10.61
C TYR A 30 -6.76 -12.96 9.90
N LYS A 31 -7.75 -13.45 10.65
CA LYS A 31 -8.81 -14.31 10.10
C LYS A 31 -9.64 -13.62 9.02
N ARG A 32 -9.94 -12.33 9.19
CA ARG A 32 -10.74 -11.56 8.23
C ARG A 32 -9.96 -11.01 7.04
N THR A 33 -8.64 -10.93 7.13
CA THR A 33 -7.82 -10.22 6.12
C THR A 33 -6.82 -11.11 5.40
N TYR A 34 -6.18 -12.06 6.08
CA TYR A 34 -5.05 -12.81 5.54
C TYR A 34 -5.28 -14.32 5.44
N ALA A 35 -6.22 -14.87 6.20
CA ALA A 35 -6.57 -16.29 6.13
C ALA A 35 -7.35 -16.59 4.84
N ARG A 36 -6.76 -17.39 3.95
CA ARG A 36 -7.42 -17.75 2.68
C ARG A 36 -8.41 -18.91 2.87
N TRP A 37 -9.45 -18.95 2.06
CA TRP A 37 -10.35 -20.11 1.97
C TRP A 37 -9.65 -21.35 1.41
N GLN A 38 -9.86 -22.51 2.03
CA GLN A 38 -9.39 -23.82 1.62
C GLN A 38 -10.61 -24.69 1.28
N ALA A 39 -10.93 -24.77 -0.01
CA ALA A 39 -12.14 -25.46 -0.47
C ALA A 39 -12.14 -26.96 -0.16
N ASP A 40 -10.96 -27.59 -0.09
CA ASP A 40 -10.78 -28.99 0.27
C ASP A 40 -11.01 -29.28 1.76
N LYS A 41 -10.95 -28.25 2.62
CA LYS A 41 -11.13 -28.37 4.07
C LYS A 41 -12.36 -27.64 4.59
N ASP A 42 -13.11 -26.98 3.70
CA ASP A 42 -14.30 -26.17 4.01
C ASP A 42 -14.09 -25.16 5.16
N ARG A 43 -12.90 -24.53 5.19
CA ARG A 43 -12.55 -23.51 6.19
C ARG A 43 -11.52 -22.53 5.66
N THR A 44 -11.26 -21.47 6.41
CA THR A 44 -10.09 -20.61 6.15
C THR A 44 -8.82 -21.19 6.76
N GLU A 45 -7.66 -20.77 6.24
CA GLU A 45 -6.33 -21.11 6.74
C GLU A 45 -6.21 -20.84 8.26
N GLU A 46 -5.43 -21.68 8.93
CA GLU A 46 -4.83 -21.37 10.24
C GLU A 46 -3.49 -20.68 10.08
N TRP A 47 -3.05 -19.94 11.10
CA TRP A 47 -1.86 -19.09 11.01
C TRP A 47 -0.61 -19.86 10.55
N LYS A 48 -0.41 -21.07 11.07
CA LYS A 48 0.70 -21.95 10.65
C LYS A 48 0.66 -22.33 9.17
N GLU A 49 -0.53 -22.48 8.59
CA GLU A 49 -0.71 -22.82 7.18
C GLU A 49 -0.42 -21.60 6.29
N THR A 50 -0.90 -20.42 6.69
CA THR A 50 -0.57 -19.16 6.01
C THR A 50 0.95 -18.93 6.04
N VAL A 51 1.60 -19.03 7.20
CA VAL A 51 3.06 -18.83 7.32
C VAL A 51 3.82 -19.86 6.48
N LYS A 52 3.44 -21.14 6.52
CA LYS A 52 4.04 -22.19 5.68
C LYS A 52 4.00 -21.79 4.20
N ARG A 53 2.81 -21.49 3.66
CA ARG A 53 2.64 -21.13 2.25
C ARG A 53 3.44 -19.88 1.88
N VAL A 54 3.45 -18.87 2.76
CA VAL A 54 4.19 -17.62 2.53
C VAL A 54 5.69 -17.85 2.45
N ILE A 55 6.25 -18.66 3.35
CA ILE A 55 7.67 -19.00 3.37
C ILE A 55 8.05 -19.85 2.17
N GLU A 56 7.29 -20.91 1.87
CA GLU A 56 7.54 -21.75 0.71
C GLU A 56 7.42 -20.96 -0.59
N GLY A 57 6.46 -20.04 -0.68
CA GLY A 57 6.32 -19.13 -1.81
C GLY A 57 7.52 -18.21 -2.01
N ASN A 58 8.12 -17.72 -0.93
CA ASN A 58 9.28 -16.82 -0.99
C ASN A 58 10.61 -17.55 -1.22
N ILE A 59 10.88 -18.62 -0.45
CA ILE A 59 12.18 -19.30 -0.49
C ILE A 59 12.44 -19.92 -1.87
N ASN A 60 11.37 -20.37 -2.55
CA ASN A 60 11.46 -20.94 -3.89
C ASN A 60 11.64 -19.90 -5.00
N LEU A 61 11.72 -18.60 -4.68
CA LEU A 61 12.16 -17.55 -5.61
C LEU A 61 13.69 -17.43 -5.67
N ASP A 62 14.44 -18.17 -4.84
CA ASP A 62 15.91 -18.19 -4.94
C ASP A 62 16.33 -18.72 -6.33
N PRO A 63 17.02 -17.93 -7.16
CA PRO A 63 17.35 -18.31 -8.53
C PRO A 63 18.25 -19.55 -8.60
N ARG A 64 18.99 -19.89 -7.53
CA ARG A 64 19.86 -21.07 -7.48
C ARG A 64 19.09 -22.39 -7.51
N LEU A 65 17.77 -22.35 -7.28
CA LEU A 65 16.88 -23.52 -7.37
C LEU A 65 16.48 -23.87 -8.81
N ASN A 66 16.71 -22.97 -9.78
CA ASN A 66 16.27 -23.18 -11.16
C ASN A 66 17.13 -24.19 -11.92
N ASP A 67 18.43 -24.28 -11.61
CA ASP A 67 19.43 -25.01 -12.40
C ASP A 67 20.14 -26.10 -11.58
N ASN A 68 19.51 -27.27 -11.41
CA ASN A 68 20.08 -28.44 -10.71
C ASN A 68 20.77 -28.08 -9.37
N PRO A 69 20.01 -27.60 -8.36
CA PRO A 69 20.58 -27.15 -7.10
C PRO A 69 21.36 -28.26 -6.41
N SER A 70 22.51 -27.91 -5.82
CA SER A 70 23.27 -28.86 -5.01
C SER A 70 22.54 -29.17 -3.71
N GLN A 71 22.80 -30.34 -3.12
CA GLN A 71 22.21 -30.71 -1.82
C GLN A 71 22.55 -29.69 -0.73
N ALA A 72 23.74 -29.09 -0.77
CA ALA A 72 24.14 -28.04 0.17
C ALA A 72 23.24 -26.80 0.08
N VAL A 73 22.90 -26.35 -1.14
CA VAL A 73 21.97 -25.22 -1.35
C VAL A 73 20.56 -25.59 -0.86
N ILE A 74 20.12 -26.82 -1.11
CA ILE A 74 18.80 -27.29 -0.63
C ILE A 74 18.74 -27.30 0.90
N ASP A 75 19.79 -27.80 1.56
CA ASP A 75 19.88 -27.89 3.02
C ASP A 75 19.97 -26.49 3.67
N GLU A 76 20.75 -25.59 3.06
CA GLU A 76 20.86 -24.19 3.47
C GLU A 76 19.50 -23.48 3.40
N LEU A 77 18.83 -23.55 2.24
CA LEU A 77 17.54 -22.88 2.04
C LEU A 77 16.42 -23.51 2.87
N THR A 78 16.48 -24.82 3.12
CA THR A 78 15.55 -25.47 4.06
C THR A 78 15.75 -24.95 5.48
N THR A 79 17.01 -24.81 5.93
CA THR A 79 17.33 -24.26 7.25
C THR A 79 16.87 -22.82 7.38
N GLU A 80 17.08 -21.99 6.35
CA GLU A 80 16.60 -20.62 6.33
C GLU A 80 15.06 -20.55 6.34
N ALA A 81 14.37 -21.41 5.57
CA ALA A 81 12.92 -21.50 5.59
C ALA A 81 12.39 -21.86 6.98
N GLU A 82 13.05 -22.77 7.69
CA GLU A 82 12.71 -23.11 9.08
C GLU A 82 12.90 -21.93 10.04
N GLN A 83 13.98 -21.15 9.89
CA GLN A 83 14.23 -19.94 10.68
C GLN A 83 13.17 -18.86 10.39
N LEU A 84 12.89 -18.60 9.12
CA LEU A 84 11.86 -17.65 8.68
C LEU A 84 10.48 -18.05 9.19
N PHE A 85 10.13 -19.35 9.15
CA PHE A 85 8.87 -19.84 9.70
C PHE A 85 8.76 -19.49 11.19
N LYS A 86 9.79 -19.77 12.00
CA LYS A 86 9.78 -19.48 13.43
C LYS A 86 9.65 -17.98 13.71
N LEU A 87 10.38 -17.13 12.97
CA LEU A 87 10.37 -15.68 13.14
C LEU A 87 8.99 -15.09 12.84
N ILE A 88 8.40 -15.47 11.70
CA ILE A 88 7.09 -14.95 11.29
C ILE A 88 5.95 -15.56 12.11
N TYR A 89 6.01 -16.86 12.40
CA TYR A 89 5.00 -17.52 13.22
C TYR A 89 4.91 -16.89 14.61
N GLY A 90 6.05 -16.54 15.22
CA GLY A 90 6.13 -15.81 16.48
C GLY A 90 5.70 -14.34 16.42
N LEU A 91 5.44 -13.80 15.22
CA LEU A 91 5.15 -12.39 14.95
C LEU A 91 6.28 -11.43 15.37
N GLY A 92 7.54 -11.90 15.40
CA GLY A 92 8.71 -11.03 15.59
C GLY A 92 9.03 -10.19 14.34
N ALA A 93 8.62 -10.70 13.18
CA ALA A 93 8.66 -9.98 11.91
C ALA A 93 7.59 -10.54 10.96
N THR A 94 7.32 -9.84 9.86
CA THR A 94 6.37 -10.27 8.85
C THR A 94 6.64 -9.56 7.53
N PRO A 95 6.40 -10.19 6.37
CA PRO A 95 6.38 -9.49 5.11
C PRO A 95 5.15 -8.58 5.04
N SER A 96 5.01 -7.83 3.95
CA SER A 96 3.84 -6.99 3.73
C SER A 96 2.53 -7.79 3.76
N GLY A 97 1.41 -7.15 4.11
CA GLY A 97 0.09 -7.79 4.08
C GLY A 97 -0.26 -8.41 2.72
N ARG A 98 0.27 -7.86 1.62
CA ARG A 98 0.17 -8.47 0.29
C ARG A 98 0.82 -9.84 0.24
N ASN A 99 2.03 -9.98 0.78
CA ASN A 99 2.75 -11.25 0.78
C ASN A 99 2.04 -12.28 1.65
N LEU A 100 1.50 -11.88 2.82
CA LEU A 100 0.66 -12.76 3.64
C LEU A 100 -0.53 -13.33 2.84
N TRP A 101 -1.19 -12.49 2.04
CA TRP A 101 -2.32 -12.90 1.23
C TRP A 101 -1.95 -13.73 -0.02
N ILE A 102 -0.84 -13.39 -0.70
CA ILE A 102 -0.55 -13.85 -2.07
C ILE A 102 0.64 -14.83 -2.19
N SER A 103 1.67 -14.71 -1.36
CA SER A 103 2.91 -15.52 -1.53
C SER A 103 2.64 -17.02 -1.51
N GLY A 104 3.07 -17.77 -2.51
CA GLY A 104 2.86 -19.22 -2.59
C GLY A 104 1.48 -19.67 -3.07
N THR A 105 0.58 -18.74 -3.42
CA THR A 105 -0.70 -19.06 -4.07
C THR A 105 -0.53 -19.35 -5.56
N ASP A 106 -1.51 -19.99 -6.19
CA ASP A 106 -1.55 -20.11 -7.65
C ASP A 106 -1.82 -18.79 -8.37
N TYR A 107 -2.33 -17.77 -7.67
CA TYR A 107 -2.43 -16.42 -8.22
C TYR A 107 -1.04 -15.83 -8.43
N GLN A 108 -0.18 -15.91 -7.41
CA GLN A 108 1.19 -15.42 -7.49
C GLN A 108 1.99 -16.02 -8.65
N LYS A 109 1.76 -17.30 -8.95
CA LYS A 109 2.48 -18.02 -10.01
C LYS A 109 2.10 -17.57 -11.43
N ARG A 110 0.89 -17.05 -11.63
CA ARG A 110 0.34 -16.71 -12.96
C ARG A 110 0.18 -15.21 -13.21
N THR A 111 0.45 -14.38 -12.21
CA THR A 111 0.28 -12.93 -12.30
C THR A 111 1.55 -12.26 -11.83
N GLY A 112 2.21 -11.56 -12.76
CA GLY A 112 3.35 -10.70 -12.43
C GLY A 112 2.96 -9.61 -11.44
N ASP A 113 3.97 -8.99 -10.84
CA ASP A 113 3.84 -7.83 -9.95
C ASP A 113 3.16 -8.14 -8.59
N SER A 114 2.56 -9.33 -8.46
CA SER A 114 1.63 -9.70 -7.38
C SER A 114 2.23 -9.68 -5.97
N LEU A 115 3.55 -9.81 -5.82
CA LEU A 115 4.26 -9.73 -4.53
C LEU A 115 4.60 -8.29 -4.11
N ASN A 116 4.46 -7.32 -5.01
CA ASN A 116 4.72 -5.91 -4.77
C ASN A 116 3.40 -5.15 -4.68
N ASN A 117 3.26 -4.30 -3.66
CA ASN A 117 1.97 -3.69 -3.35
C ASN A 117 1.87 -2.23 -3.79
N CYS A 118 2.98 -1.53 -3.97
CA CYS A 118 2.96 -0.13 -4.34
C CYS A 118 4.00 0.19 -5.41
N TRP A 119 3.74 1.23 -6.18
CA TRP A 119 4.52 1.61 -7.36
C TRP A 119 4.66 3.11 -7.49
N PHE A 120 5.54 3.53 -8.39
CA PHE A 120 5.59 4.91 -8.87
C PHE A 120 5.63 4.97 -10.40
N ILE A 121 4.92 5.92 -11.01
CA ILE A 121 4.98 6.19 -12.46
C ILE A 121 4.97 7.69 -12.76
N ALA A 122 5.78 8.14 -13.71
CA ALA A 122 5.76 9.53 -14.14
C ALA A 122 4.74 9.75 -15.28
N ILE A 123 3.88 10.76 -15.15
CA ILE A 123 2.83 11.04 -16.13
C ILE A 123 3.40 11.87 -17.29
N ARG A 124 4.13 11.18 -18.16
CA ARG A 124 4.67 11.66 -19.44
C ARG A 124 4.51 10.57 -20.50
N PRO A 125 4.49 10.89 -21.80
CA PRO A 125 4.38 9.88 -22.84
C PRO A 125 5.56 8.90 -22.77
N GLN A 126 5.26 7.60 -22.79
CA GLN A 126 6.25 6.53 -22.64
C GLN A 126 5.95 5.37 -23.60
N LYS A 127 6.95 4.51 -23.86
CA LYS A 127 6.74 3.26 -24.59
C LYS A 127 6.28 2.15 -23.65
N TYR A 128 5.42 1.27 -24.14
CA TYR A 128 5.03 0.05 -23.40
C TYR A 128 6.20 -0.94 -23.30
N GLY A 129 7.09 -0.97 -24.29
CA GLY A 129 8.17 -1.96 -24.36
C GLY A 129 7.63 -3.38 -24.58
N ASP A 130 8.46 -4.38 -24.30
CA ASP A 130 8.06 -5.80 -24.33
C ASP A 130 7.27 -6.17 -23.05
N SER A 131 6.11 -5.55 -22.84
CA SER A 131 5.29 -5.74 -21.64
C SER A 131 4.14 -6.72 -21.87
N HIS A 132 3.60 -7.31 -20.80
CA HIS A 132 2.44 -8.19 -20.89
C HIS A 132 1.21 -7.50 -21.51
N ILE A 133 1.04 -6.20 -21.21
CA ILE A 133 0.02 -5.35 -21.80
C ILE A 133 0.68 -4.45 -22.84
N GLN A 134 0.18 -4.50 -24.07
CA GLN A 134 0.57 -3.61 -25.14
C GLN A 134 -0.61 -3.42 -26.10
N PRO A 135 -1.01 -2.18 -26.42
CA PRO A 135 -2.02 -1.96 -27.45
C PRO A 135 -1.56 -2.48 -28.82
N SER A 136 -2.42 -3.22 -29.50
CA SER A 136 -2.07 -3.92 -30.76
C SER A 136 -1.71 -2.97 -31.92
N TYR A 137 -2.07 -1.69 -31.81
CA TYR A 137 -1.76 -0.64 -32.78
C TYR A 137 -0.40 0.03 -32.54
N LEU A 138 0.32 -0.35 -31.46
CA LEU A 138 1.64 0.18 -31.13
C LEU A 138 2.73 -0.88 -31.31
N ASN A 139 3.91 -0.47 -31.77
CA ASN A 139 5.11 -1.29 -31.65
C ASN A 139 5.85 -1.02 -30.33
N ASN A 140 6.81 -1.88 -29.96
CA ASN A 140 7.47 -1.86 -28.65
C ASN A 140 8.26 -0.58 -28.37
N GLU A 141 8.68 0.14 -29.40
CA GLU A 141 9.46 1.38 -29.30
C GLU A 141 8.61 2.64 -29.43
N GLN A 142 7.32 2.49 -29.79
CA GLN A 142 6.43 3.62 -30.00
C GLN A 142 6.01 4.22 -28.65
N VAL A 143 6.23 5.53 -28.52
CA VAL A 143 5.83 6.32 -27.36
C VAL A 143 4.36 6.70 -27.50
N ALA A 144 3.60 6.48 -26.42
CA ALA A 144 2.18 6.75 -26.34
C ALA A 144 1.85 7.54 -25.07
N VAL A 145 0.85 8.42 -25.14
CA VAL A 145 0.39 9.20 -23.98
C VAL A 145 -0.32 8.29 -22.99
N SER A 146 -0.99 7.24 -23.46
CA SER A 146 -1.72 6.29 -22.61
C SER A 146 -0.85 5.50 -21.64
N MET A 147 0.42 5.23 -21.97
CA MET A 147 1.24 4.25 -21.25
C MET A 147 1.30 4.45 -19.73
N PRO A 148 1.64 5.65 -19.18
CA PRO A 148 1.65 5.84 -17.74
C PRO A 148 0.27 5.67 -17.07
N PHE A 149 -0.82 6.03 -17.76
CA PHE A 149 -2.18 5.84 -17.26
C PHE A 149 -2.59 4.36 -17.29
N ALA A 150 -2.17 3.62 -18.31
CA ALA A 150 -2.37 2.18 -18.42
C ALA A 150 -1.60 1.42 -17.32
N PHE A 151 -0.35 1.81 -17.04
CA PHE A 151 0.43 1.29 -15.92
C PHE A 151 -0.28 1.54 -14.58
N LEU A 152 -0.71 2.79 -14.34
CA LEU A 152 -1.44 3.16 -13.13
C LEU A 152 -2.72 2.32 -12.98
N PHE A 153 -3.51 2.20 -14.05
CA PHE A 153 -4.76 1.44 -14.02
C PHE A 153 -4.50 -0.05 -13.74
N ASP A 154 -3.52 -0.63 -14.41
CA ASP A 154 -3.16 -2.03 -14.24
C ASP A 154 -2.74 -2.35 -12.79
N GLU A 155 -1.84 -1.54 -12.24
CA GLU A 155 -1.35 -1.76 -10.88
C GLU A 155 -2.42 -1.52 -9.81
N LEU A 156 -3.34 -0.58 -10.02
CA LEU A 156 -4.51 -0.42 -9.16
C LEU A 156 -5.47 -1.61 -9.26
N MET A 157 -5.69 -2.16 -10.46
CA MET A 157 -6.53 -3.35 -10.69
C MET A 157 -5.89 -4.63 -10.11
N LYS A 158 -4.56 -4.68 -10.02
CA LYS A 158 -3.80 -5.65 -9.21
C LYS A 158 -3.86 -5.34 -7.71
N GLY A 159 -4.77 -4.46 -7.30
CA GLY A 159 -4.98 -4.02 -5.92
C GLY A 159 -3.77 -3.33 -5.32
N GLY A 160 -2.87 -2.77 -6.12
CA GLY A 160 -1.74 -1.97 -5.65
C GLY A 160 -2.12 -0.54 -5.30
N GLY A 161 -1.15 0.23 -4.82
CA GLY A 161 -1.23 1.68 -4.75
C GLY A 161 -0.17 2.33 -5.61
N VAL A 162 -0.48 3.43 -6.29
CA VAL A 162 0.41 4.05 -7.28
C VAL A 162 0.64 5.51 -6.93
N GLY A 163 1.89 5.87 -6.65
CA GLY A 163 2.30 7.27 -6.67
C GLY A 163 2.56 7.69 -8.11
N PHE A 164 2.18 8.89 -8.49
CA PHE A 164 2.43 9.38 -9.83
C PHE A 164 2.83 10.84 -9.85
N SER A 165 3.69 11.22 -10.80
CA SER A 165 4.18 12.59 -10.92
C SER A 165 3.54 13.33 -12.09
N VAL A 166 2.94 14.48 -11.76
CA VAL A 166 2.38 15.49 -12.67
C VAL A 166 3.16 16.80 -12.55
N THR A 167 4.46 16.74 -12.20
CA THR A 167 5.35 17.91 -12.23
C THR A 167 5.41 18.51 -13.63
N ASP A 168 5.72 19.80 -13.71
CA ASP A 168 5.73 20.52 -14.99
C ASP A 168 6.73 19.89 -15.99
N ASP A 169 7.86 19.36 -15.50
CA ASP A 169 8.83 18.59 -16.31
C ASP A 169 8.18 17.39 -17.04
N ASN A 170 7.18 16.76 -16.44
CA ASN A 170 6.45 15.64 -17.05
C ASN A 170 5.34 16.15 -17.96
N ILE A 171 4.52 17.09 -17.48
CA ILE A 171 3.36 17.60 -18.21
C ILE A 171 3.76 18.31 -19.50
N ASN A 172 4.88 19.04 -19.50
CA ASN A 172 5.39 19.73 -20.70
C ASN A 172 5.85 18.77 -21.81
N GLN A 173 6.00 17.46 -21.53
CA GLN A 173 6.31 16.44 -22.54
C GLN A 173 5.06 15.88 -23.23
N ILE A 174 3.87 16.13 -22.68
CA ILE A 174 2.62 15.68 -23.29
C ILE A 174 2.31 16.62 -24.48
N PRO A 175 2.13 16.09 -25.70
CA PRO A 175 1.77 16.92 -26.85
C PRO A 175 0.39 17.55 -26.68
N SER A 176 0.09 18.55 -27.51
CA SER A 176 -1.26 19.09 -27.61
C SER A 176 -2.25 17.99 -27.98
N VAL A 177 -3.48 18.08 -27.46
CA VAL A 177 -4.59 17.24 -27.90
C VAL A 177 -4.92 17.61 -29.35
N ASP A 178 -4.81 16.66 -30.27
CA ASP A 178 -4.93 16.87 -31.71
C ASP A 178 -6.35 16.59 -32.24
N HIS A 179 -7.13 15.79 -31.52
CA HIS A 179 -8.44 15.31 -31.96
C HIS A 179 -9.45 15.27 -30.82
N GLN A 180 -10.69 15.63 -31.13
CA GLN A 180 -11.84 15.22 -30.33
C GLN A 180 -12.30 13.82 -30.72
N ILE A 181 -12.58 12.99 -29.73
CA ILE A 181 -13.10 11.64 -29.93
C ILE A 181 -14.58 11.58 -29.54
N ASN A 182 -15.39 11.19 -30.53
CA ASN A 182 -16.76 10.77 -30.31
C ASN A 182 -16.76 9.34 -29.75
N LEU A 183 -16.92 9.22 -28.44
CA LEU A 183 -16.97 7.94 -27.75
C LEU A 183 -18.40 7.39 -27.71
N SER A 184 -18.60 6.17 -28.21
CA SER A 184 -19.84 5.41 -28.05
C SER A 184 -19.53 4.12 -27.28
N ILE A 185 -20.06 4.01 -26.06
CA ILE A 185 -19.96 2.76 -25.30
C ILE A 185 -21.25 1.98 -25.49
N VAL A 186 -21.15 0.72 -25.91
CA VAL A 186 -22.32 -0.09 -26.25
C VAL A 186 -22.40 -1.36 -25.43
N ILE A 187 -23.61 -1.87 -25.30
CA ILE A 187 -23.90 -3.13 -24.62
C ILE A 187 -25.09 -3.82 -25.29
N ASP A 188 -25.02 -5.13 -25.45
CA ASP A 188 -26.10 -5.94 -25.98
C ASP A 188 -27.08 -6.39 -24.89
N LYS A 189 -28.34 -6.57 -25.25
CA LYS A 189 -29.41 -7.07 -24.37
C LYS A 189 -29.13 -8.46 -23.78
N SER A 190 -28.20 -9.22 -24.35
CA SER A 190 -27.73 -10.48 -23.78
C SER A 190 -26.90 -10.32 -22.50
N SER A 191 -26.36 -9.13 -22.21
CA SER A 191 -25.62 -8.89 -20.97
C SER A 191 -26.55 -8.74 -19.78
N ALA A 192 -26.23 -9.41 -18.67
CA ALA A 192 -26.92 -9.24 -17.39
C ALA A 192 -26.78 -7.82 -16.81
N SER A 193 -25.86 -7.01 -17.35
CA SER A 193 -25.66 -5.62 -16.95
C SER A 193 -26.28 -4.60 -17.90
N TYR A 194 -27.14 -5.01 -18.83
CA TYR A 194 -27.72 -4.13 -19.84
C TYR A 194 -28.40 -2.90 -19.22
N ASP A 195 -29.41 -3.08 -18.37
CA ASP A 195 -30.19 -1.96 -17.82
C ASP A 195 -29.36 -0.99 -16.95
N GLU A 196 -28.46 -1.54 -16.10
CA GLU A 196 -27.53 -0.73 -15.30
C GLU A 196 -26.56 0.06 -16.19
N SER A 197 -26.12 -0.52 -17.32
CA SER A 197 -25.18 0.11 -18.24
C SER A 197 -25.85 1.20 -19.08
N ILE A 198 -27.09 0.98 -19.55
CA ILE A 198 -27.87 2.02 -20.25
C ILE A 198 -28.12 3.20 -19.31
N SER A 199 -28.44 2.94 -18.04
CA SER A 199 -28.61 3.97 -17.02
C SER A 199 -27.33 4.78 -16.77
N ALA A 200 -26.16 4.15 -16.94
CA ALA A 200 -24.84 4.77 -16.88
C ALA A 200 -24.42 5.48 -18.18
N GLY A 201 -25.28 5.52 -19.20
CA GLY A 201 -25.03 6.21 -20.46
C GLY A 201 -24.40 5.35 -21.57
N ALA A 202 -24.47 4.03 -21.49
CA ALA A 202 -24.22 3.16 -22.65
C ALA A 202 -25.41 3.17 -23.64
N TYR A 203 -25.17 2.74 -24.87
CA TYR A 203 -26.18 2.60 -25.93
C TYR A 203 -26.46 1.12 -26.23
N ASP A 204 -27.63 0.81 -26.80
CA ASP A 204 -27.91 -0.53 -27.31
C ASP A 204 -26.95 -0.81 -28.47
N ARG A 205 -26.24 -1.94 -28.42
CA ARG A 205 -25.31 -2.35 -29.48
C ARG A 205 -25.95 -2.37 -30.87
N ASN A 206 -27.26 -2.64 -30.95
CA ASN A 206 -27.99 -2.68 -32.21
C ASN A 206 -28.18 -1.29 -32.85
N ASP A 207 -27.92 -0.21 -32.13
CA ASP A 207 -27.97 1.16 -32.65
C ASP A 207 -26.71 1.53 -33.47
N ILE A 208 -25.67 0.67 -33.45
CA ILE A 208 -24.48 0.86 -34.28
C ILE A 208 -24.83 0.64 -35.75
N LYS A 209 -24.65 1.69 -36.56
CA LYS A 209 -24.76 1.60 -38.02
C LYS A 209 -23.58 0.79 -38.59
N LYS A 210 -23.88 -0.20 -39.42
CA LYS A 210 -22.90 -1.02 -40.16
C LYS A 210 -23.10 -0.85 -41.68
N PRO A 211 -22.03 -0.90 -42.50
CA PRO A 211 -20.62 -1.08 -42.13
C PRO A 211 -20.05 0.15 -41.42
N LEU A 212 -19.00 -0.05 -40.63
CA LEU A 212 -18.27 1.05 -39.99
C LEU A 212 -17.54 1.89 -41.04
N GLN A 213 -17.41 3.18 -40.80
CA GLN A 213 -16.64 4.08 -41.66
C GLN A 213 -15.13 3.95 -41.37
N GLU A 214 -14.27 4.40 -42.30
CA GLU A 214 -12.80 4.28 -42.15
C GLU A 214 -12.24 5.03 -40.93
N ASN A 215 -12.91 6.10 -40.51
CA ASN A 215 -12.59 6.92 -39.34
C ASN A 215 -13.27 6.44 -38.04
N GLU A 216 -13.86 5.24 -38.04
CA GLU A 216 -14.50 4.62 -36.88
C GLU A 216 -13.72 3.37 -36.45
N ILE A 217 -13.43 3.26 -35.16
CA ILE A 217 -12.88 2.04 -34.57
C ILE A 217 -13.94 1.37 -33.70
N TYR A 218 -14.03 0.05 -33.80
CA TYR A 218 -14.80 -0.79 -32.90
C TYR A 218 -13.88 -1.74 -32.15
N TYR A 219 -13.98 -1.76 -30.82
CA TYR A 219 -13.24 -2.67 -29.95
C TYR A 219 -14.21 -3.35 -28.99
N GLN A 220 -14.30 -4.68 -29.08
CA GLN A 220 -15.06 -5.50 -28.14
C GLN A 220 -14.12 -5.92 -27.00
N LEU A 221 -14.44 -5.47 -25.79
CA LEU A 221 -13.57 -5.73 -24.65
C LEU A 221 -13.65 -7.19 -24.23
N PRO A 222 -12.49 -7.85 -23.99
CA PRO A 222 -12.48 -9.09 -23.25
C PRO A 222 -12.76 -8.84 -21.76
N ASP A 223 -13.37 -9.82 -21.09
CA ASP A 223 -13.66 -9.76 -19.65
C ASP A 223 -12.42 -10.05 -18.79
N THR A 224 -11.41 -9.20 -18.94
CA THR A 224 -10.12 -9.30 -18.24
C THR A 224 -9.64 -7.93 -17.78
N ARG A 225 -8.69 -7.93 -16.83
CA ARG A 225 -8.00 -6.71 -16.37
C ARG A 225 -7.36 -5.98 -17.56
N GLU A 226 -6.71 -6.71 -18.44
CA GLU A 226 -6.05 -6.17 -19.63
C GLU A 226 -7.05 -5.51 -20.59
N GLY A 227 -8.26 -6.09 -20.76
CA GLY A 227 -9.31 -5.49 -21.59
C GLY A 227 -9.72 -4.09 -21.12
N TRP A 228 -9.82 -3.90 -19.81
CA TRP A 228 -10.14 -2.60 -19.21
C TRP A 228 -9.02 -1.59 -19.46
N VAL A 229 -7.76 -2.00 -19.25
CA VAL A 229 -6.57 -1.18 -19.47
C VAL A 229 -6.44 -0.77 -20.94
N LEU A 230 -6.61 -1.71 -21.87
CA LEU A 230 -6.50 -1.48 -23.31
C LEU A 230 -7.60 -0.53 -23.83
N ALA A 231 -8.80 -0.59 -23.26
CA ALA A 231 -9.88 0.34 -23.62
C ALA A 231 -9.57 1.79 -23.25
N VAL A 232 -9.02 2.02 -22.05
CA VAL A 232 -8.54 3.36 -21.64
C VAL A 232 -7.38 3.81 -22.52
N ALA A 233 -6.44 2.90 -22.81
CA ALA A 233 -5.30 3.24 -23.65
C ALA A 233 -5.72 3.68 -25.05
N GLN A 234 -6.64 2.93 -25.67
CA GLN A 234 -7.17 3.26 -26.98
C GLN A 234 -7.95 4.57 -26.97
N LEU A 235 -8.74 4.84 -25.94
CA LEU A 235 -9.41 6.13 -25.79
C LEU A 235 -8.40 7.28 -25.74
N ILE A 236 -7.40 7.20 -24.87
CA ILE A 236 -6.39 8.27 -24.70
C ILE A 236 -5.60 8.47 -25.99
N ASP A 237 -5.05 7.41 -26.57
CA ASP A 237 -4.14 7.51 -27.72
C ASP A 237 -4.81 8.09 -28.96
N LEU A 238 -6.10 7.82 -29.18
CA LEU A 238 -6.82 8.38 -30.33
C LEU A 238 -6.88 9.92 -30.35
N HIS A 239 -6.70 10.58 -29.19
CA HIS A 239 -6.64 12.04 -29.10
C HIS A 239 -5.34 12.63 -29.65
N PHE A 240 -4.32 11.81 -29.94
CA PHE A 240 -2.99 12.27 -30.33
C PHE A 240 -2.56 11.72 -31.69
N LYS A 241 -2.09 12.61 -32.55
CA LYS A 241 -1.72 12.30 -33.95
C LYS A 241 -0.62 11.26 -34.08
N ASN A 242 0.30 11.20 -33.09
CA ASN A 242 1.41 10.24 -33.09
C ASN A 242 0.96 8.77 -33.02
N THR A 243 -0.26 8.52 -32.54
CA THR A 243 -0.86 7.20 -32.36
C THR A 243 -2.18 7.05 -33.13
N ASN A 244 -2.70 8.13 -33.71
CA ASN A 244 -3.88 8.16 -34.57
C ASN A 244 -3.59 8.63 -36.02
N GLN A 245 -2.80 7.85 -36.76
CA GLN A 245 -2.40 8.25 -38.13
C GLN A 245 -3.56 8.29 -39.14
N ASN A 246 -4.66 7.58 -38.85
CA ASN A 246 -5.82 7.47 -39.73
C ASN A 246 -6.90 8.53 -39.43
N ASN A 247 -6.63 9.48 -38.53
CA ASN A 247 -7.59 10.51 -38.11
C ASN A 247 -8.95 9.93 -37.67
N VAL A 248 -8.90 8.81 -36.95
CA VAL A 248 -10.09 8.21 -36.33
C VAL A 248 -10.68 9.22 -35.36
N ASN A 249 -11.96 9.55 -35.52
CA ASN A 249 -12.64 10.53 -34.66
C ASN A 249 -13.82 9.91 -33.91
N LYS A 250 -14.06 8.61 -34.07
CA LYS A 250 -15.09 7.87 -33.34
C LYS A 250 -14.57 6.53 -32.85
N LEU A 251 -14.72 6.31 -31.55
CA LEU A 251 -14.37 5.06 -30.88
C LEU A 251 -15.64 4.42 -30.35
N ILE A 252 -15.85 3.15 -30.71
CA ILE A 252 -16.96 2.33 -30.25
C ILE A 252 -16.40 1.22 -29.36
N LEU A 253 -16.72 1.26 -28.08
CA LEU A 253 -16.30 0.26 -27.11
C LEU A 253 -17.47 -0.64 -26.74
N ASP A 254 -17.37 -1.93 -27.03
CA ASP A 254 -18.41 -2.92 -26.72
C ASP A 254 -18.10 -3.65 -25.41
N MET A 255 -18.95 -3.40 -24.41
CA MET A 255 -18.84 -3.91 -23.04
C MET A 255 -19.66 -5.18 -22.80
N THR A 256 -20.27 -5.76 -23.84
CA THR A 256 -21.22 -6.88 -23.71
C THR A 256 -20.64 -8.06 -22.93
N ASN A 257 -19.34 -8.32 -23.07
CA ASN A 257 -18.69 -9.47 -22.46
C ASN A 257 -18.31 -9.25 -20.99
N ILE A 258 -18.33 -8.02 -20.49
CA ILE A 258 -17.90 -7.71 -19.11
C ILE A 258 -18.85 -8.36 -18.11
N ARG A 259 -18.29 -9.10 -17.14
CA ARG A 259 -19.06 -9.82 -16.14
C ARG A 259 -19.92 -8.87 -15.29
N PRO A 260 -21.10 -9.32 -14.82
CA PRO A 260 -22.00 -8.47 -14.04
C PRO A 260 -21.50 -8.22 -12.61
N ARG A 261 -22.11 -7.21 -11.97
CA ARG A 261 -21.94 -6.93 -10.55
C ARG A 261 -22.20 -8.18 -9.71
N GLY A 262 -21.36 -8.43 -8.71
CA GLY A 262 -21.49 -9.60 -7.83
C GLY A 262 -20.85 -10.88 -8.37
N ALA A 263 -20.43 -10.92 -9.65
CA ALA A 263 -19.68 -12.05 -10.19
C ALA A 263 -18.32 -12.21 -9.48
N LYS A 264 -17.78 -13.43 -9.45
CA LYS A 264 -16.51 -13.69 -8.75
C LYS A 264 -15.31 -13.08 -9.49
N ILE A 265 -14.33 -12.61 -8.72
CA ILE A 265 -13.00 -12.24 -9.24
C ILE A 265 -12.02 -13.33 -8.86
N HIS A 266 -11.31 -13.90 -9.84
CA HIS A 266 -10.36 -14.98 -9.58
C HIS A 266 -9.01 -14.41 -9.13
N GLY A 267 -8.56 -14.78 -7.92
CA GLY A 267 -7.22 -14.46 -7.43
C GLY A 267 -7.12 -13.28 -6.46
N PHE A 268 -8.13 -12.41 -6.48
CA PHE A 268 -8.40 -11.44 -5.42
C PHE A 268 -9.64 -11.86 -4.62
N GLY A 269 -9.78 -11.36 -3.39
CA GLY A 269 -11.04 -11.53 -2.64
C GLY A 269 -12.16 -10.70 -3.26
N GLY A 270 -13.41 -10.90 -2.82
CA GLY A 270 -14.56 -10.06 -3.22
C GLY A 270 -15.20 -10.39 -4.58
N THR A 271 -15.98 -9.44 -5.11
CA THR A 271 -16.85 -9.59 -6.29
C THR A 271 -16.67 -8.44 -7.28
N ALA A 272 -16.97 -8.68 -8.55
CA ALA A 272 -16.90 -7.69 -9.63
C ALA A 272 -17.91 -6.56 -9.44
N SER A 273 -17.58 -5.37 -9.95
CA SER A 273 -18.45 -4.18 -9.98
C SER A 273 -19.53 -4.22 -11.05
N GLY A 274 -19.35 -5.03 -12.09
CA GLY A 274 -20.04 -4.81 -13.37
C GLY A 274 -19.34 -3.74 -14.22
N PRO A 275 -19.81 -3.50 -15.46
CA PRO A 275 -19.20 -2.54 -16.38
C PRO A 275 -19.47 -1.07 -16.04
N THR A 276 -20.49 -0.76 -15.22
CA THR A 276 -20.92 0.62 -14.95
C THR A 276 -19.80 1.58 -14.54
N PRO A 277 -18.90 1.26 -13.58
CA PRO A 277 -17.82 2.18 -13.24
C PRO A 277 -16.83 2.43 -14.37
N LEU A 278 -16.60 1.43 -15.23
CA LEU A 278 -15.74 1.59 -16.42
C LEU A 278 -16.40 2.52 -17.44
N ILE A 279 -17.73 2.41 -17.63
CA ILE A 279 -18.51 3.26 -18.52
C ILE A 279 -18.38 4.73 -18.10
N GLU A 280 -18.69 5.02 -16.84
CA GLU A 280 -18.63 6.40 -16.29
C GLU A 280 -17.21 6.98 -16.39
N MET A 281 -16.20 6.19 -16.02
CA MET A 281 -14.80 6.62 -16.09
C MET A 281 -14.35 6.93 -17.53
N LEU A 282 -14.66 6.09 -18.51
CA LEU A 282 -14.29 6.33 -19.91
C LEU A 282 -14.98 7.59 -20.46
N GLN A 283 -16.24 7.82 -20.11
CA GLN A 283 -16.96 9.03 -20.50
C GLN A 283 -16.32 10.28 -19.90
N ASP A 284 -15.99 10.25 -18.60
CA ASP A 284 -15.42 11.41 -17.92
C ASP A 284 -13.97 11.70 -18.35
N VAL A 285 -13.16 10.65 -18.58
CA VAL A 285 -11.82 10.80 -19.17
C VAL A 285 -11.92 11.42 -20.57
N ASN A 286 -12.86 10.96 -21.40
CA ASN A 286 -13.09 11.54 -22.73
C ASN A 286 -13.50 13.03 -22.64
N LYS A 287 -14.30 13.42 -21.65
CA LYS A 287 -14.65 14.84 -21.42
C LYS A 287 -13.43 15.67 -21.08
N VAL A 288 -12.53 15.18 -20.22
CA VAL A 288 -11.29 15.88 -19.85
C VAL A 288 -10.41 16.11 -21.09
N LEU A 289 -10.20 15.07 -21.90
CA LEU A 289 -9.37 15.16 -23.11
C LEU A 289 -10.01 16.06 -24.19
N ASN A 290 -11.29 15.87 -24.51
CA ASN A 290 -12.00 16.68 -25.51
C ASN A 290 -12.07 18.17 -25.12
N ALA A 291 -12.13 18.49 -23.83
CA ALA A 291 -12.12 19.87 -23.34
C ALA A 291 -10.80 20.60 -23.61
N LYS A 292 -9.75 19.86 -23.99
CA LYS A 292 -8.42 20.38 -24.30
C LYS A 292 -8.07 20.31 -25.78
N ASP A 293 -9.03 20.03 -26.65
CA ASP A 293 -8.84 20.04 -28.11
C ASP A 293 -8.07 21.28 -28.60
N GLY A 294 -6.98 21.05 -29.34
CA GLY A 294 -6.07 22.08 -29.84
C GLY A 294 -5.16 22.71 -28.78
N THR A 295 -5.16 22.23 -27.54
CA THR A 295 -4.37 22.78 -26.41
C THR A 295 -3.67 21.67 -25.62
N ASN A 296 -2.82 22.06 -24.66
CA ASN A 296 -2.07 21.12 -23.83
C ASN A 296 -2.85 20.74 -22.55
N LEU A 297 -2.67 19.50 -22.11
CA LEU A 297 -3.11 19.05 -20.79
C LEU A 297 -2.30 19.74 -19.67
N SER A 298 -2.96 20.05 -18.57
CA SER A 298 -2.32 20.57 -17.35
C SER A 298 -2.08 19.46 -16.31
N ALA A 299 -1.33 19.78 -15.25
CA ALA A 299 -1.17 18.90 -14.09
C ALA A 299 -2.52 18.52 -13.46
N VAL A 300 -3.48 19.45 -13.44
CA VAL A 300 -4.84 19.22 -12.92
C VAL A 300 -5.58 18.22 -13.81
N ASP A 301 -5.52 18.38 -15.13
CA ASP A 301 -6.21 17.48 -16.07
C ASP A 301 -5.66 16.05 -15.97
N CYS A 302 -4.33 15.89 -15.93
CA CYS A 302 -3.69 14.59 -15.79
C CYS A 302 -3.97 13.93 -14.43
N THR A 303 -4.04 14.73 -13.36
CA THR A 303 -4.42 14.26 -12.03
C THR A 303 -5.90 13.86 -11.98
N ASP A 304 -6.79 14.59 -12.66
CA ASP A 304 -8.21 14.25 -12.77
C ASP A 304 -8.40 12.92 -13.53
N ILE A 305 -7.64 12.66 -14.61
CA ILE A 305 -7.67 11.36 -15.32
C ILE A 305 -7.25 10.21 -14.38
N CYS A 306 -6.14 10.36 -13.65
CA CYS A 306 -5.70 9.33 -12.69
C CYS A 306 -6.74 9.10 -11.60
N ASN A 307 -7.29 10.17 -11.02
CA ASN A 307 -8.34 10.09 -10.00
C ASN A 307 -9.62 9.39 -10.49
N LEU A 308 -10.02 9.63 -11.74
CA LEU A 308 -11.16 8.93 -12.35
C LEU A 308 -10.88 7.43 -12.50
N ILE A 309 -9.65 7.05 -12.88
CA ILE A 309 -9.21 5.66 -12.89
C ILE A 309 -9.28 5.05 -11.49
N GLY A 310 -8.71 5.73 -10.48
CA GLY A 310 -8.78 5.31 -9.08
C GLY A 310 -10.21 5.11 -8.57
N LYS A 311 -11.12 6.05 -8.88
CA LYS A 311 -12.55 5.97 -8.57
C LYS A 311 -13.19 4.71 -9.16
N ALA A 312 -12.92 4.41 -10.42
CA ALA A 312 -13.48 3.23 -11.10
C ALA A 312 -13.04 1.92 -10.44
N VAL A 313 -11.77 1.84 -10.03
CA VAL A 313 -11.21 0.68 -9.32
C VAL A 313 -11.86 0.51 -7.94
N VAL A 314 -12.09 1.60 -7.20
CA VAL A 314 -12.72 1.56 -5.87
C VAL A 314 -14.17 1.07 -5.93
N ALA A 315 -14.93 1.51 -6.94
CA ALA A 315 -16.30 1.05 -7.14
C ALA A 315 -16.39 -0.48 -7.39
N GLY A 316 -15.27 -1.10 -7.79
CA GLY A 316 -15.02 -2.55 -7.81
C GLY A 316 -15.15 -3.27 -6.46
N ASN A 317 -15.22 -2.55 -5.34
CA ASN A 317 -15.49 -3.06 -3.99
C ASN A 317 -14.55 -4.15 -3.44
N VAL A 318 -13.35 -4.30 -4.03
CA VAL A 318 -12.35 -5.30 -3.59
C VAL A 318 -11.18 -4.68 -2.81
N ARG A 319 -10.89 -3.39 -2.99
CA ARG A 319 -9.90 -2.65 -2.19
C ARG A 319 -10.07 -1.14 -2.39
N ARG A 320 -9.73 -0.32 -1.39
CA ARG A 320 -9.50 1.12 -1.63
C ARG A 320 -8.28 1.27 -2.55
N SER A 321 -8.44 1.87 -3.73
CA SER A 321 -7.29 2.39 -4.48
C SER A 321 -6.55 3.37 -3.57
N ALA A 322 -5.23 3.41 -3.71
CA ALA A 322 -4.39 4.32 -2.94
C ALA A 322 -3.47 5.02 -3.93
N GLU A 323 -3.73 6.30 -4.16
CA GLU A 323 -2.95 7.12 -5.07
C GLU A 323 -2.26 8.25 -4.32
N LEU A 324 -1.08 8.64 -4.83
CA LEU A 324 -0.44 9.90 -4.47
C LEU A 324 -0.13 10.68 -5.74
N ALA A 325 -0.68 11.88 -5.86
CA ALA A 325 -0.36 12.79 -6.95
C ALA A 325 0.80 13.70 -6.50
N LEU A 326 1.91 13.71 -7.23
CA LEU A 326 3.08 14.54 -6.95
C LEU A 326 3.18 15.66 -7.99
N GLY A 327 2.91 16.90 -7.60
CA GLY A 327 2.98 18.08 -8.45
C GLY A 327 4.20 18.97 -8.18
N SER A 328 4.42 20.00 -9.01
CA SER A 328 5.45 21.02 -8.76
C SER A 328 5.10 21.89 -7.55
N GLY A 329 6.09 22.24 -6.73
CA GLY A 329 5.89 23.07 -5.53
C GLY A 329 5.39 24.49 -5.77
N ASN A 330 5.46 25.00 -7.00
CA ASN A 330 4.98 26.32 -7.41
C ASN A 330 3.66 26.28 -8.22
N ASN A 331 3.06 25.10 -8.44
CA ASN A 331 1.84 24.98 -9.22
C ASN A 331 0.59 25.17 -8.35
N HIS A 332 0.14 26.42 -8.21
CA HIS A 332 -0.98 26.77 -7.33
C HIS A 332 -2.30 26.09 -7.73
N GLN A 333 -2.55 25.88 -9.03
CA GLN A 333 -3.76 25.19 -9.50
C GLN A 333 -3.78 23.73 -9.04
N PHE A 334 -2.64 23.04 -9.05
CA PHE A 334 -2.52 21.69 -8.52
C PHE A 334 -2.68 21.65 -7.00
N ILE A 335 -2.01 22.55 -6.28
CA ILE A 335 -2.07 22.63 -4.81
C ILE A 335 -3.52 22.79 -4.32
N THR A 336 -4.28 23.68 -4.97
CA THR A 336 -5.64 24.04 -4.56
C THR A 336 -6.73 23.16 -5.18
N MET A 337 -6.41 22.21 -6.05
CA MET A 337 -7.43 21.47 -6.83
C MET A 337 -8.45 20.72 -5.95
N LYS A 338 -8.07 20.30 -4.75
CA LYS A 338 -8.97 19.59 -3.81
C LYS A 338 -9.87 20.53 -3.00
N GLN A 339 -9.74 21.84 -3.15
CA GLN A 339 -10.66 22.82 -2.54
C GLN A 339 -11.99 22.93 -3.30
N ASP A 340 -12.03 22.54 -4.58
CA ASP A 340 -13.27 22.39 -5.36
C ASP A 340 -14.10 21.24 -4.79
N GLN A 341 -15.12 21.56 -3.98
CA GLN A 341 -15.93 20.57 -3.28
C GLN A 341 -16.74 19.67 -4.22
N GLU A 342 -17.18 20.18 -5.36
CA GLU A 342 -17.95 19.39 -6.33
C GLU A 342 -17.05 18.30 -6.94
N LYS A 343 -15.87 18.70 -7.44
CA LYS A 343 -14.91 17.74 -7.99
C LYS A 343 -14.28 16.85 -6.93
N LEU A 344 -14.06 17.37 -5.72
CA LEU A 344 -13.58 16.59 -4.58
C LEU A 344 -14.54 15.45 -4.27
N GLN A 345 -15.84 15.72 -4.14
CA GLN A 345 -16.85 14.68 -3.89
C GLN A 345 -17.00 13.74 -5.08
N HIS A 346 -16.82 14.24 -6.30
CA HIS A 346 -16.94 13.42 -7.50
C HIS A 346 -15.79 12.42 -7.70
N HIS A 347 -14.53 12.86 -7.62
CA HIS A 347 -13.36 12.02 -7.97
C HIS A 347 -12.02 12.43 -7.33
N ARG A 348 -11.78 13.72 -7.02
CA ARG A 348 -10.46 14.17 -6.51
C ARG A 348 -10.11 13.68 -5.10
N TRP A 349 -11.02 12.94 -4.46
CA TRP A 349 -10.75 12.22 -3.22
C TRP A 349 -9.83 10.99 -3.43
N ALA A 350 -9.67 10.50 -4.66
CA ALA A 350 -8.98 9.25 -4.95
C ALA A 350 -7.46 9.30 -4.68
N SER A 351 -6.84 10.49 -4.77
CA SER A 351 -5.43 10.73 -4.44
C SER A 351 -5.24 11.64 -3.23
N ASN A 352 -4.17 11.40 -2.48
CA ASN A 352 -3.56 12.44 -1.63
C ASN A 352 -2.50 13.18 -2.46
N ASN A 353 -2.50 14.50 -2.39
CA ASN A 353 -1.65 15.34 -3.22
C ASN A 353 -0.45 15.78 -2.40
N SER A 354 0.73 15.69 -3.01
CA SER A 354 1.99 16.17 -2.45
C SER A 354 2.70 17.04 -3.47
N ILE A 355 3.57 17.93 -2.99
CA ILE A 355 4.42 18.75 -3.84
C ILE A 355 5.88 18.26 -3.80
N SER A 356 6.52 18.25 -4.96
CA SER A 356 7.96 18.07 -5.06
C SER A 356 8.65 19.39 -4.75
N ILE A 357 9.59 19.36 -3.82
CA ILE A 357 10.41 20.52 -3.42
C ILE A 357 11.90 20.21 -3.52
N ASP A 358 12.71 21.27 -3.44
CA ASP A 358 14.16 21.20 -3.33
C ASP A 358 14.68 22.16 -2.23
N LYS A 359 16.00 22.37 -2.19
CA LYS A 359 16.67 23.21 -1.19
C LYS A 359 16.40 24.72 -1.35
N ASP A 360 15.94 25.14 -2.53
CA ASP A 360 15.74 26.55 -2.89
C ASP A 360 14.25 26.95 -2.68
N PHE A 361 13.40 25.99 -2.30
CA PHE A 361 11.99 26.22 -1.95
C PHE A 361 11.85 27.13 -0.71
N ASP A 362 11.06 28.20 -0.82
CA ASP A 362 10.88 29.23 0.21
C ASP A 362 9.42 29.58 0.54
N HIS A 363 8.43 29.04 -0.18
CA HIS A 363 6.99 29.28 0.00
C HIS A 363 6.33 28.44 1.11
N PHE A 364 7.00 28.24 2.25
CA PHE A 364 6.52 27.37 3.33
C PHE A 364 5.22 27.85 3.98
N GLN A 365 4.97 29.17 4.01
CA GLN A 365 3.76 29.72 4.62
C GLN A 365 2.50 29.33 3.83
N GLU A 366 2.53 29.45 2.50
CA GLU A 366 1.40 29.10 1.63
C GLU A 366 1.04 27.62 1.75
N VAL A 367 2.05 26.75 1.80
CA VAL A 367 1.87 25.31 2.02
C VAL A 367 1.29 25.04 3.40
N ALA A 368 1.79 25.72 4.44
CA ALA A 368 1.27 25.57 5.79
C ALA A 368 -0.20 26.04 5.92
N ASP A 369 -0.60 27.08 5.18
CA ASP A 369 -1.98 27.57 5.16
C ASP A 369 -2.92 26.54 4.53
N SER A 370 -2.52 25.91 3.42
CA SER A 370 -3.28 24.80 2.81
C SER A 370 -3.37 23.57 3.73
N ILE A 371 -2.26 23.17 4.37
CA ILE A 371 -2.22 22.04 5.31
C ILE A 371 -3.17 22.26 6.48
N GLN A 372 -3.32 23.50 6.96
CA GLN A 372 -4.26 23.82 8.04
C GLN A 372 -5.72 23.63 7.62
N GLU A 373 -6.04 23.83 6.34
CA GLU A 373 -7.40 23.70 5.84
C GLU A 373 -7.84 22.23 5.74
N ASN A 374 -6.98 21.35 5.22
CA ASN A 374 -7.38 19.98 4.91
C ASN A 374 -6.29 18.90 5.09
N GLY A 375 -5.09 19.25 5.58
CA GLY A 375 -3.94 18.35 5.73
C GLY A 375 -3.07 18.17 4.49
N GLU A 376 -3.37 18.89 3.41
CA GLU A 376 -2.69 18.76 2.11
C GLU A 376 -2.14 20.13 1.66
N PRO A 377 -1.06 20.18 0.86
CA PRO A 377 -0.35 19.05 0.29
C PRO A 377 0.66 18.42 1.25
N GLY A 378 0.92 17.13 1.08
CA GLY A 378 2.16 16.52 1.57
C GLY A 378 3.39 17.09 0.86
N ILE A 379 4.58 16.75 1.34
CA ILE A 379 5.84 17.27 0.80
C ILE A 379 6.76 16.11 0.47
N VAL A 380 7.41 16.16 -0.69
CA VAL A 380 8.46 15.22 -1.11
C VAL A 380 9.67 16.01 -1.58
N ASN A 381 10.79 15.86 -0.88
CA ASN A 381 12.08 16.43 -1.29
C ASN A 381 12.81 15.43 -2.21
N THR A 382 12.58 15.57 -3.51
CA THR A 382 13.19 14.70 -4.53
C THR A 382 14.70 14.91 -4.62
N SER A 383 15.18 16.13 -4.32
CA SER A 383 16.62 16.44 -4.27
C SER A 383 17.34 15.62 -3.19
N LEU A 384 16.80 15.58 -1.95
CA LEU A 384 17.36 14.73 -0.90
C LEU A 384 17.24 13.25 -1.24
N SER A 385 16.11 12.83 -1.82
CA SER A 385 15.88 11.43 -2.17
C SER A 385 16.91 10.90 -3.17
N LYS A 386 17.27 11.70 -4.18
CA LYS A 386 18.27 11.38 -5.21
C LYS A 386 19.72 11.34 -4.69
N ASN A 387 20.03 12.16 -3.68
CA ASN A 387 21.41 12.49 -3.31
C ASN A 387 21.84 12.00 -1.92
N TYR A 388 21.00 11.23 -1.23
CA TYR A 388 21.32 10.69 0.09
C TYR A 388 20.85 9.24 0.25
N GLY A 389 21.70 8.42 0.88
CA GLY A 389 21.27 7.25 1.66
C GLY A 389 20.62 7.71 2.96
N ARG A 390 21.20 7.34 4.10
CA ARG A 390 20.85 7.95 5.39
C ARG A 390 21.45 9.35 5.48
N ILE A 391 20.80 10.28 6.18
CA ILE A 391 21.35 11.64 6.32
C ILE A 391 22.69 11.63 7.07
N ALA A 392 22.91 10.69 7.99
CA ALA A 392 24.19 10.54 8.69
C ALA A 392 25.35 10.12 7.78
N ASP A 393 25.07 9.50 6.63
CA ASP A 393 26.10 9.05 5.68
C ASP A 393 26.57 10.19 4.74
N GLY A 394 26.00 11.39 4.88
CA GLY A 394 26.40 12.60 4.15
C GLY A 394 25.87 12.66 2.71
N TYR A 395 26.20 13.75 2.02
CA TYR A 395 25.80 13.96 0.63
C TYR A 395 26.51 12.98 -0.30
N GLN A 396 25.73 12.25 -1.08
CA GLN A 396 26.22 11.23 -2.02
C GLN A 396 25.55 11.50 -3.37
N LYS A 397 26.22 12.32 -4.20
CA LYS A 397 25.69 12.80 -5.49
C LYS A 397 25.10 11.65 -6.31
N ASN A 398 23.81 11.75 -6.64
CA ASN A 398 23.09 10.79 -7.46
C ASN A 398 23.19 9.32 -7.00
N ILE A 399 23.36 9.05 -5.70
CA ILE A 399 23.34 7.68 -5.16
C ILE A 399 22.03 6.95 -5.48
N ASP A 400 20.94 7.71 -5.67
CA ASP A 400 19.62 7.23 -6.08
C ASP A 400 19.07 8.10 -7.22
N GLY A 401 19.93 8.40 -8.21
CA GLY A 401 19.68 9.44 -9.22
C GLY A 401 18.44 9.23 -10.11
N ASP A 402 17.94 8.00 -10.22
CA ASP A 402 16.74 7.68 -11.01
C ASP A 402 15.43 7.97 -10.27
N VAL A 403 15.48 8.38 -8.99
CA VAL A 403 14.26 8.69 -8.21
C VAL A 403 13.50 9.82 -8.88
N GLU A 404 12.20 9.64 -9.04
CA GLU A 404 11.30 10.64 -9.62
C GLU A 404 10.11 10.96 -8.70
N GLY A 405 9.90 10.14 -7.66
CA GLY A 405 8.89 10.38 -6.64
C GLY A 405 8.89 9.29 -5.59
N THR A 406 7.70 8.93 -5.12
CA THR A 406 7.50 7.96 -4.05
C THR A 406 6.19 7.21 -4.22
N ASN A 407 6.03 6.09 -3.53
CA ASN A 407 4.77 5.37 -3.45
C ASN A 407 3.75 6.14 -2.58
N PRO A 408 2.46 5.74 -2.52
CA PRO A 408 1.43 6.52 -1.84
C PRO A 408 1.63 6.79 -0.34
N CYS A 409 2.41 5.95 0.35
CA CYS A 409 2.70 6.14 1.77
C CYS A 409 3.96 7.00 2.00
N GLY A 410 4.77 7.29 0.97
CA GLY A 410 5.91 8.19 1.06
C GLY A 410 7.18 7.59 1.67
N GLU A 411 7.26 6.29 1.93
CA GLU A 411 8.40 5.65 2.63
C GLU A 411 9.52 5.18 1.69
N ILE A 412 9.24 4.94 0.40
CA ILE A 412 10.23 4.50 -0.57
C ILE A 412 10.51 5.59 -1.60
N SER A 413 11.79 5.92 -1.80
CA SER A 413 12.23 6.74 -2.92
C SER A 413 12.22 5.87 -4.18
N LEU A 414 11.41 6.21 -5.19
CA LEU A 414 11.18 5.34 -6.35
C LEU A 414 11.50 6.03 -7.66
N ALA A 415 12.09 5.26 -8.56
CA ALA A 415 12.19 5.59 -9.97
C ALA A 415 10.90 5.26 -10.74
N ASN A 416 10.79 5.75 -11.97
CA ASN A 416 9.67 5.47 -12.86
C ASN A 416 9.51 3.95 -13.12
N GLY A 417 8.32 3.41 -12.85
CA GLY A 417 7.99 1.99 -12.97
C GLY A 417 8.51 1.11 -11.83
N GLU A 418 9.16 1.67 -10.81
CA GLU A 418 9.77 0.89 -9.72
C GLU A 418 8.74 0.56 -8.61
N PRO A 419 8.73 -0.68 -8.10
CA PRO A 419 7.88 -1.06 -6.96
C PRO A 419 8.51 -0.80 -5.59
N CYS A 420 7.67 -0.68 -4.57
CA CYS A 420 8.08 -0.91 -3.19
C CYS A 420 8.29 -2.42 -2.92
N ASN A 421 9.24 -2.76 -2.06
CA ASN A 421 9.54 -4.15 -1.70
C ASN A 421 9.84 -4.26 -0.20
N LEU A 422 8.81 -4.55 0.61
CA LEU A 422 8.85 -4.33 2.05
C LEU A 422 8.86 -5.63 2.86
N PHE A 423 9.64 -5.60 3.94
CA PHE A 423 9.58 -6.58 5.03
C PHE A 423 9.65 -5.83 6.36
N GLU A 424 8.88 -6.23 7.36
CA GLU A 424 8.69 -5.46 8.59
C GLU A 424 9.16 -6.26 9.80
N VAL A 425 10.07 -5.68 10.58
CA VAL A 425 10.55 -6.23 11.85
C VAL A 425 9.90 -5.48 13.01
N PHE A 426 9.50 -6.20 14.05
CA PHE A 426 8.98 -5.65 15.30
C PHE A 426 10.02 -5.92 16.40
N PRO A 427 11.01 -5.03 16.61
CA PRO A 427 12.19 -5.35 17.41
C PRO A 427 11.86 -5.86 18.82
N LEU A 428 10.95 -5.17 19.53
CA LEU A 428 10.50 -5.57 20.86
C LEU A 428 9.90 -6.98 20.89
N VAL A 429 9.12 -7.35 19.87
CA VAL A 429 8.48 -8.66 19.80
C VAL A 429 9.50 -9.73 19.43
N ALA A 430 10.40 -9.44 18.49
CA ALA A 430 11.49 -10.34 18.12
C ALA A 430 12.39 -10.67 19.32
N GLU A 431 12.82 -9.67 20.10
CA GLU A 431 13.64 -9.88 21.30
C GLU A 431 12.88 -10.68 22.38
N LYS A 432 11.59 -10.40 22.60
CA LYS A 432 10.75 -11.20 23.51
C LYS A 432 10.58 -12.66 23.08
N GLN A 433 10.61 -12.92 21.77
CA GLN A 433 10.60 -14.27 21.20
C GLN A 433 12.00 -14.91 21.19
N GLY A 434 13.02 -14.24 21.74
CA GLY A 434 14.38 -14.76 21.89
C GLY A 434 15.26 -14.63 20.64
N TRP A 435 14.90 -13.77 19.70
CA TRP A 435 15.71 -13.53 18.50
C TRP A 435 16.82 -12.51 18.77
N ASP A 436 18.01 -12.80 18.25
CA ASP A 436 18.98 -11.75 17.97
C ASP A 436 18.44 -10.87 16.82
N LEU A 437 18.48 -9.55 17.01
CA LEU A 437 17.93 -8.64 16.01
C LEU A 437 18.71 -8.67 14.70
N ASN A 438 20.03 -8.83 14.71
CA ASN A 438 20.80 -8.88 13.47
C ASN A 438 20.35 -10.07 12.61
N ASP A 439 20.06 -11.22 13.24
CA ASP A 439 19.50 -12.38 12.54
C ASP A 439 18.10 -12.11 11.99
N ALA A 440 17.22 -11.48 12.77
CA ALA A 440 15.88 -11.13 12.31
C ALA A 440 15.90 -10.18 11.09
N PHE A 441 16.77 -9.16 11.13
CA PHE A 441 16.97 -8.24 10.00
C PHE A 441 17.63 -8.92 8.79
N ARG A 442 18.64 -9.79 9.01
CA ARG A 442 19.29 -10.58 7.95
C ARG A 442 18.29 -11.45 7.20
N LEU A 443 17.39 -12.13 7.92
CA LEU A 443 16.32 -12.94 7.31
C LEU A 443 15.34 -12.08 6.51
N GLY A 444 14.98 -10.90 7.03
CA GLY A 444 14.15 -9.94 6.31
C GLY A 444 14.77 -9.44 5.01
N VAL A 445 16.08 -9.15 5.02
CA VAL A 445 16.85 -8.77 3.82
C VAL A 445 16.78 -9.86 2.76
N ARG A 446 17.10 -11.11 3.13
CA ARG A 446 17.11 -12.23 2.20
C ARG A 446 15.71 -12.54 1.65
N PHE A 447 14.68 -12.43 2.49
CA PHE A 447 13.28 -12.52 2.05
C PHE A 447 12.97 -11.47 0.98
N ALA A 448 13.23 -10.19 1.25
CA ALA A 448 12.93 -9.10 0.33
C ALA A 448 13.78 -9.20 -0.95
N LYS A 449 15.04 -9.63 -0.86
CA LYS A 449 15.91 -9.80 -2.03
C LYS A 449 15.33 -10.83 -3.00
N ARG A 450 14.86 -11.97 -2.50
CA ARG A 450 14.20 -13.01 -3.32
C ARG A 450 12.95 -12.52 -4.03
N VAL A 451 12.17 -11.63 -3.42
CA VAL A 451 10.98 -11.04 -4.07
C VAL A 451 11.35 -10.34 -5.39
N THR A 452 12.54 -9.73 -5.48
CA THR A 452 13.01 -9.06 -6.71
C THR A 452 13.22 -10.01 -7.90
N PHE A 453 13.25 -11.32 -7.67
CA PHE A 453 13.34 -12.36 -8.71
C PHE A 453 11.97 -12.93 -9.12
N SER A 454 10.88 -12.39 -8.58
CA SER A 454 9.53 -12.73 -9.03
C SER A 454 9.25 -12.20 -10.45
N HIS A 455 8.10 -12.61 -11.00
CA HIS A 455 7.69 -12.17 -12.34
C HIS A 455 7.15 -10.73 -12.29
N TYR A 456 7.49 -9.92 -13.29
CA TYR A 456 7.05 -8.54 -13.43
C TYR A 456 6.56 -8.30 -14.86
N ASP A 457 5.34 -7.77 -15.02
CA ASP A 457 4.66 -7.72 -16.31
C ASP A 457 5.22 -6.61 -17.20
N TRP A 458 5.63 -5.50 -16.59
CA TRP A 458 6.08 -4.29 -17.28
C TRP A 458 7.60 -4.29 -17.51
N GLU A 459 8.02 -4.01 -18.74
CA GLU A 459 9.44 -3.95 -19.11
C GLU A 459 10.18 -2.85 -18.32
N VAL A 460 9.55 -1.69 -18.13
CA VAL A 460 10.10 -0.58 -17.33
C VAL A 460 10.42 -1.02 -15.90
N SER A 461 9.51 -1.81 -15.29
CA SER A 461 9.68 -2.37 -13.96
C SER A 461 10.81 -3.40 -13.94
N ARG A 462 10.81 -4.37 -14.87
CA ARG A 462 11.89 -5.37 -14.96
C ARG A 462 13.27 -4.74 -15.07
N LYS A 463 13.42 -3.73 -15.93
CA LYS A 463 14.69 -3.01 -16.11
C LYS A 463 15.13 -2.30 -14.83
N MET A 464 14.22 -1.58 -14.18
CA MET A 464 14.54 -0.84 -12.97
C MET A 464 14.83 -1.76 -11.78
N ILE A 465 14.06 -2.83 -11.60
CA ILE A 465 14.26 -3.83 -10.54
C ILE A 465 15.57 -4.58 -10.75
N GLN A 466 15.90 -4.97 -11.98
CA GLN A 466 17.19 -5.61 -12.29
C GLN A 466 18.37 -4.70 -11.95
N LYS A 467 18.25 -3.40 -12.25
CA LYS A 467 19.28 -2.39 -11.96
C LYS A 467 19.45 -2.19 -10.45
N ASN A 468 18.35 -1.90 -9.76
CA ASN A 468 18.37 -1.36 -8.41
C ASN A 468 18.28 -2.43 -7.32
N ARG A 469 17.62 -3.55 -7.60
CA ARG A 469 17.33 -4.63 -6.62
C ARG A 469 16.84 -4.09 -5.27
N ARG A 470 16.09 -2.98 -5.27
CA ARG A 470 15.73 -2.23 -4.05
C ARG A 470 14.98 -3.11 -3.05
N ILE A 471 15.33 -2.95 -1.78
CA ILE A 471 14.60 -3.53 -0.65
C ILE A 471 14.25 -2.43 0.36
N GLY A 472 13.20 -2.65 1.14
CA GLY A 472 12.71 -1.74 2.16
C GLY A 472 12.44 -2.49 3.45
N ILE A 473 13.48 -2.74 4.22
CA ILE A 473 13.38 -3.36 5.55
C ILE A 473 12.89 -2.30 6.53
N SER A 474 11.61 -2.41 6.88
CA SER A 474 10.88 -1.51 7.75
C SER A 474 11.01 -1.93 9.21
N MET A 475 10.93 -0.94 10.09
CA MET A 475 10.74 -1.12 11.54
C MET A 475 9.39 -0.57 11.96
N SER A 476 8.71 -1.32 12.83
CA SER A 476 7.45 -0.91 13.45
C SER A 476 7.46 -1.30 14.94
N GLY A 477 6.55 -0.75 15.73
CA GLY A 477 6.65 -0.79 17.19
C GLY A 477 7.82 0.03 17.74
N ILE A 478 8.30 1.05 17.00
CA ILE A 478 9.52 1.79 17.35
C ILE A 478 9.37 2.49 18.70
N GLN A 479 8.22 3.13 18.94
CA GLN A 479 7.96 3.82 20.21
C GLN A 479 7.90 2.84 21.39
N ASP A 480 7.27 1.68 21.17
CA ASP A 480 7.19 0.62 22.18
C ASP A 480 8.57 0.09 22.54
N TRP A 481 9.38 -0.20 21.52
CA TRP A 481 10.71 -0.75 21.66
C TRP A 481 11.67 0.22 22.35
N ILE A 482 11.75 1.46 21.86
CA ILE A 482 12.66 2.47 22.43
C ILE A 482 12.31 2.73 23.89
N LEU A 483 11.02 2.89 24.20
CA LEU A 483 10.59 3.16 25.57
C LEU A 483 10.81 1.96 26.50
N ASN A 484 10.63 0.73 26.02
CA ASN A 484 10.86 -0.49 26.80
C ASN A 484 12.35 -0.68 27.14
N ASP A 485 13.23 -0.56 26.15
CA ASP A 485 14.63 -0.97 26.29
C ASP A 485 15.53 0.14 26.83
N PHE A 486 15.24 1.40 26.50
CA PHE A 486 16.09 2.54 26.87
C PHE A 486 15.50 3.37 28.00
N GLY A 487 14.21 3.19 28.29
CA GLY A 487 13.50 3.82 29.42
C GLY A 487 12.99 5.23 29.16
N ASN A 488 13.28 5.82 27.99
CA ASN A 488 12.83 7.15 27.56
C ASN A 488 12.51 7.15 26.06
N ARG A 489 11.87 8.22 25.57
CA ARG A 489 11.68 8.45 24.13
C ARG A 489 13.01 8.85 23.48
N VAL A 490 13.09 8.77 22.16
CA VAL A 490 14.33 9.05 21.42
C VAL A 490 14.80 10.50 21.56
N VAL A 491 13.86 11.44 21.64
CA VAL A 491 14.14 12.85 21.92
C VAL A 491 14.15 13.05 23.44
N THR A 492 15.32 13.35 24.01
CA THR A 492 15.49 13.56 25.45
C THR A 492 15.37 15.03 25.87
N GLY A 493 15.36 15.94 24.89
CA GLY A 493 15.20 17.37 25.10
C GLY A 493 15.48 18.17 23.84
N PHE A 494 15.52 19.49 23.96
CA PHE A 494 15.93 20.41 22.89
C PHE A 494 16.95 21.42 23.43
N ALA A 495 17.95 21.75 22.63
CA ALA A 495 18.99 22.71 22.95
C ALA A 495 19.16 23.73 21.81
N LYS A 496 19.54 24.96 22.13
CA LYS A 496 19.86 25.97 21.10
C LYS A 496 21.20 25.66 20.45
N ASN A 497 21.25 25.66 19.13
CA ASN A 497 22.50 25.69 18.38
C ASN A 497 23.10 27.10 18.37
N ASN A 498 24.27 27.26 17.74
CA ASN A 498 25.00 28.54 17.68
C ASN A 498 24.21 29.67 17.02
N ASP A 499 23.27 29.34 16.13
CA ASP A 499 22.40 30.28 15.42
C ASP A 499 21.10 30.56 16.20
N GLY A 500 20.97 30.02 17.42
CA GLY A 500 19.80 30.20 18.28
C GLY A 500 18.59 29.33 17.93
N VAL A 501 18.71 28.43 16.95
CA VAL A 501 17.66 27.49 16.53
C VAL A 501 17.60 26.33 17.52
N MET A 502 16.39 25.92 17.91
CA MET A 502 16.18 24.78 18.81
C MET A 502 16.36 23.47 18.06
N GLU A 503 17.36 22.68 18.44
CA GLU A 503 17.63 21.35 17.89
C GLU A 503 17.31 20.25 18.91
N PRO A 504 16.85 19.07 18.44
CA PRO A 504 16.60 17.95 19.31
C PRO A 504 17.90 17.33 19.84
N VAL A 505 17.88 16.94 21.11
CA VAL A 505 18.90 16.09 21.73
C VAL A 505 18.40 14.66 21.68
N TYR A 506 19.15 13.79 21.00
CA TYR A 506 18.82 12.38 20.86
C TYR A 506 19.59 11.51 21.86
N ASP A 507 18.98 10.40 22.29
CA ASP A 507 19.66 9.40 23.11
C ASP A 507 20.73 8.65 22.31
N GLN A 508 22.00 8.79 22.72
CA GLN A 508 23.14 8.17 22.03
C GLN A 508 23.05 6.64 21.98
N ARG A 509 22.49 6.00 23.02
CA ARG A 509 22.35 4.54 23.06
C ARG A 509 21.43 4.04 21.96
N VAL A 510 20.39 4.83 21.64
CA VAL A 510 19.44 4.54 20.57
C VAL A 510 20.12 4.76 19.22
N ILE A 511 20.88 5.84 19.04
CA ILE A 511 21.70 6.08 17.83
C ILE A 511 22.58 4.86 17.52
N ASP A 512 23.34 4.39 18.52
CA ASP A 512 24.30 3.30 18.35
C ASP A 512 23.62 1.98 17.97
N LYS A 513 22.46 1.68 18.59
CA LYS A 513 21.67 0.49 18.26
C LYS A 513 21.12 0.56 16.83
N PHE A 514 20.54 1.68 16.40
CA PHE A 514 20.03 1.82 15.03
C PHE A 514 21.14 1.74 13.98
N ASN A 515 22.32 2.33 14.25
CA ASN A 515 23.49 2.19 13.37
C ASN A 515 23.95 0.74 13.24
N THR A 516 23.95 -0.01 14.35
CA THR A 516 24.35 -1.43 14.36
C THR A 516 23.40 -2.27 13.49
N LEU A 517 22.09 -2.09 13.66
CA LEU A 517 21.09 -2.82 12.88
C LEU A 517 21.14 -2.45 11.40
N TYR A 518 21.38 -1.18 11.06
CA TYR A 518 21.56 -0.76 9.68
C TYR A 518 22.74 -1.47 9.03
N GLN A 519 23.90 -1.55 9.71
CA GLN A 519 25.06 -2.28 9.19
C GLN A 519 24.79 -3.78 9.04
N ALA A 520 24.01 -4.39 9.94
CA ALA A 520 23.58 -5.79 9.78
C ALA A 520 22.76 -5.99 8.49
N VAL A 521 21.85 -5.06 8.17
CA VAL A 521 21.09 -5.07 6.92
C VAL A 521 22.00 -4.94 5.69
N ILE A 522 22.93 -3.98 5.70
CA ILE A 522 23.87 -3.76 4.58
C ILE A 522 24.75 -4.99 4.35
N ASN A 523 25.27 -5.60 5.42
CA ASN A 523 26.13 -6.77 5.32
C ASN A 523 25.36 -7.99 4.78
N ALA A 524 24.12 -8.20 5.24
CA ALA A 524 23.26 -9.27 4.75
C ALA A 524 22.99 -9.17 3.23
N ASP A 525 22.75 -7.95 2.70
CA ASP A 525 22.54 -7.77 1.26
C ASP A 525 23.82 -7.96 0.45
N LYS A 526 24.97 -7.50 0.96
CA LYS A 526 26.26 -7.70 0.31
C LYS A 526 26.60 -9.18 0.15
N GLU A 527 26.45 -9.93 1.23
CA GLU A 527 26.69 -11.37 1.25
C GLU A 527 25.75 -12.08 0.26
N TYR A 528 24.45 -11.81 0.35
CA TYR A 528 23.48 -12.54 -0.47
C TYR A 528 23.48 -12.10 -1.93
N SER A 529 23.76 -10.83 -2.24
CA SER A 529 23.90 -10.38 -3.63
C SER A 529 25.11 -11.03 -4.31
N ALA A 530 26.22 -11.21 -3.59
CA ALA A 530 27.38 -11.94 -4.09
C ALA A 530 27.04 -13.43 -4.34
N GLU A 531 26.31 -14.05 -3.42
CA GLU A 531 25.83 -15.43 -3.51
C GLU A 531 24.86 -15.66 -4.69
N LEU A 532 23.98 -14.70 -4.97
CA LEU A 532 23.01 -14.75 -6.07
C LEU A 532 23.55 -14.19 -7.39
N ASN A 533 24.77 -13.64 -7.41
CA ASN A 533 25.36 -12.93 -8.54
C ASN A 533 24.43 -11.85 -9.13
N CYS A 534 23.92 -10.98 -8.28
CA CYS A 534 23.09 -9.84 -8.68
C CYS A 534 23.64 -8.51 -8.12
N ASN A 535 23.09 -7.39 -8.60
CA ASN A 535 23.43 -6.09 -8.06
C ASN A 535 23.07 -6.00 -6.57
N LEU A 536 23.87 -5.24 -5.83
CA LEU A 536 23.50 -4.77 -4.50
C LEU A 536 22.20 -3.98 -4.57
N SER A 537 21.42 -4.03 -3.50
CA SER A 537 20.26 -3.18 -3.36
C SER A 537 20.71 -1.71 -3.31
N ILE A 538 20.13 -0.87 -4.16
CA ILE A 538 20.46 0.57 -4.22
C ILE A 538 20.16 1.26 -2.88
N LYS A 539 19.10 0.81 -2.20
CA LYS A 539 18.65 1.22 -0.86
C LYS A 539 18.06 0.01 -0.13
N HIS A 540 18.02 0.07 1.20
CA HIS A 540 17.80 -1.12 2.03
C HIS A 540 16.71 -0.98 3.09
N THR A 541 16.56 0.20 3.69
CA THR A 541 15.82 0.41 4.94
C THR A 541 14.80 1.52 4.79
N THR A 542 13.73 1.43 5.56
CA THR A 542 12.62 2.40 5.54
C THR A 542 11.87 2.40 6.87
N VAL A 543 10.86 3.26 7.01
CA VAL A 543 9.86 3.18 8.08
C VAL A 543 8.49 3.40 7.48
N LYS A 544 7.61 2.40 7.63
CA LYS A 544 6.21 2.44 7.22
C LYS A 544 5.28 2.30 8.43
N PRO A 545 4.23 3.13 8.55
CA PRO A 545 3.16 2.91 9.53
C PRO A 545 2.18 1.87 9.01
N SER A 546 2.54 0.59 9.13
CA SER A 546 1.78 -0.54 8.55
C SER A 546 0.56 -0.91 9.40
N GLY A 547 -0.47 -0.06 9.40
CA GLY A 547 -1.58 -0.12 10.35
C GLY A 547 -2.23 -1.51 10.52
N THR A 548 -2.57 -2.22 9.44
CA THR A 548 -3.18 -3.56 9.55
C THR A 548 -2.21 -4.63 10.05
N VAL A 549 -0.94 -4.53 9.67
CA VAL A 549 0.08 -5.52 10.03
C VAL A 549 0.54 -5.32 11.47
N ALA A 550 0.75 -4.07 11.92
CA ALA A 550 1.07 -3.73 13.30
C ALA A 550 -0.04 -4.16 14.28
N LYS A 551 -1.31 -4.14 13.85
CA LYS A 551 -2.44 -4.69 14.63
C LYS A 551 -2.33 -6.19 14.90
N LEU A 552 -1.70 -6.96 13.99
CA LEU A 552 -1.44 -8.39 14.22
C LEU A 552 -0.58 -8.60 15.46
N ALA A 553 0.54 -7.87 15.55
CA ALA A 553 1.49 -7.96 16.65
C ALA A 553 1.08 -7.12 17.88
N GLY A 554 0.13 -6.20 17.73
CA GLY A 554 -0.34 -5.31 18.81
C GLY A 554 0.67 -4.23 19.19
N VAL A 555 1.46 -3.74 18.24
CA VAL A 555 2.51 -2.74 18.45
C VAL A 555 2.15 -1.38 17.86
N SER A 556 2.88 -0.33 18.24
CA SER A 556 2.73 0.99 17.61
C SER A 556 3.04 0.97 16.11
N GLU A 557 2.34 1.79 15.33
CA GLU A 557 2.37 1.76 13.85
C GLU A 557 3.61 2.51 13.31
N GLY A 558 4.65 1.80 12.87
CA GLY A 558 5.89 2.42 12.39
C GLY A 558 6.55 3.25 13.50
N MET A 559 6.67 4.57 13.27
CA MET A 559 7.15 5.53 14.27
C MET A 559 6.03 6.28 15.02
N HIS A 560 4.76 6.02 14.72
CA HIS A 560 3.66 6.73 15.37
C HIS A 560 3.61 6.44 16.86
N PHE A 561 3.24 7.46 17.63
CA PHE A 561 2.83 7.28 19.02
C PHE A 561 1.46 6.61 19.07
N HIS A 562 1.20 5.86 20.14
CA HIS A 562 -0.14 5.34 20.39
C HIS A 562 -1.16 6.48 20.48
N TYR A 563 -2.39 6.24 20.04
CA TYR A 563 -3.43 7.28 20.08
C TYR A 563 -3.75 7.71 21.52
N ALA A 564 -3.79 6.77 22.46
CA ALA A 564 -3.82 6.99 23.90
C ALA A 564 -3.25 5.77 24.64
N GLY A 565 -3.00 5.89 25.95
CA GLY A 565 -2.50 4.78 26.78
C GLY A 565 -3.54 3.65 26.97
N TYR A 566 -4.82 4.01 27.05
CA TYR A 566 -5.95 3.09 27.17
C TYR A 566 -7.05 3.50 26.20
N LEU A 567 -7.56 2.54 25.44
CA LEU A 567 -8.49 2.79 24.33
C LEU A 567 -9.60 1.74 24.29
N ILE A 568 -10.77 2.13 23.81
CA ILE A 568 -11.64 1.22 23.05
C ILE A 568 -11.31 1.40 21.57
N GLN A 569 -10.98 0.30 20.89
CA GLN A 569 -10.90 0.27 19.43
C GLN A 569 -12.12 -0.45 18.88
N ARG A 570 -12.82 0.16 17.92
CA ARG A 570 -13.99 -0.44 17.26
C ARG A 570 -13.61 -1.06 15.93
N ILE A 571 -14.07 -2.28 15.69
CA ILE A 571 -14.00 -2.94 14.38
C ILE A 571 -15.42 -3.17 13.88
N ARG A 572 -15.63 -2.87 12.60
CA ARG A 572 -16.91 -3.06 11.91
C ARG A 572 -16.94 -4.40 11.20
N PHE A 573 -17.99 -5.16 11.44
CA PHE A 573 -18.27 -6.46 10.86
C PHE A 573 -19.58 -6.39 10.09
N GLN A 574 -19.71 -7.17 9.02
CA GLN A 574 -21.03 -7.39 8.46
C GLN A 574 -21.88 -8.12 9.50
N ASP A 575 -23.17 -7.81 9.61
CA ASP A 575 -24.09 -8.41 10.59
C ASP A 575 -24.26 -9.94 10.46
N THR A 576 -23.78 -10.51 9.35
CA THR A 576 -23.75 -11.95 9.05
C THR A 576 -22.36 -12.59 9.20
N ASP A 577 -21.36 -11.86 9.71
CA ASP A 577 -20.01 -12.40 9.88
C ASP A 577 -19.96 -13.48 10.98
N PRO A 578 -19.46 -14.69 10.70
CA PRO A 578 -19.45 -15.79 11.66
C PRO A 578 -18.59 -15.53 12.92
N LEU A 579 -17.71 -14.53 12.90
CA LEU A 579 -16.94 -14.13 14.10
C LEU A 579 -17.82 -13.44 15.16
N LEU A 580 -18.97 -12.87 14.78
CA LEU A 580 -19.82 -12.14 15.71
C LEU A 580 -20.36 -13.04 16.83
N ASP A 581 -20.75 -14.28 16.54
CA ASP A 581 -21.24 -15.21 17.55
C ASP A 581 -20.16 -15.55 18.58
N ALA A 582 -18.96 -15.89 18.12
CA ALA A 582 -17.81 -16.17 18.99
C ALA A 582 -17.40 -14.95 19.83
N LEU A 583 -17.36 -13.76 19.23
CA LEU A 583 -17.04 -12.52 19.94
C LEU A 583 -18.10 -12.20 21.00
N LYS A 584 -19.38 -12.43 20.70
CA LYS A 584 -20.47 -12.18 21.65
C LYS A 584 -20.39 -13.15 22.83
N GLU A 585 -20.14 -14.42 22.58
CA GLU A 585 -19.96 -15.45 23.61
C GLU A 585 -18.77 -15.15 24.52
N CYS A 586 -17.68 -14.61 23.96
CA CYS A 586 -16.51 -14.20 24.75
C CYS A 586 -16.76 -12.97 25.63
N GLY A 587 -17.88 -12.24 25.44
CA GLY A 587 -18.25 -11.06 26.22
C GLY A 587 -17.86 -9.71 25.60
N TYR A 588 -17.48 -9.68 24.31
CA TYR A 588 -17.24 -8.41 23.63
C TYR A 588 -18.54 -7.63 23.47
N ARG A 589 -18.49 -6.32 23.75
CA ARG A 589 -19.63 -5.43 23.52
C ARG A 589 -19.80 -5.16 22.03
N MET A 590 -21.05 -5.11 21.61
CA MET A 590 -21.44 -4.89 20.22
C MET A 590 -22.61 -3.93 20.13
N GLU A 591 -22.61 -3.12 19.08
CA GLU A 591 -23.68 -2.19 18.76
C GLU A 591 -23.89 -2.12 17.24
N PRO A 592 -25.11 -1.85 16.74
CA PRO A 592 -25.31 -1.56 15.31
C PRO A 592 -24.46 -0.37 14.86
N ASP A 593 -23.83 -0.46 13.69
CA ASP A 593 -23.11 0.67 13.10
C ASP A 593 -24.12 1.73 12.63
N ILE A 594 -23.90 2.98 13.03
CA ILE A 594 -24.82 4.08 12.70
C ILE A 594 -24.53 4.71 11.32
N TYR A 595 -23.42 4.33 10.69
CA TYR A 595 -22.92 4.92 9.44
C TYR A 595 -23.08 4.00 8.24
N THR A 596 -23.24 2.69 8.44
CA THR A 596 -23.31 1.70 7.39
C THR A 596 -24.34 0.64 7.77
N ASP A 597 -25.33 0.45 6.91
CA ASP A 597 -26.35 -0.57 7.10
C ASP A 597 -25.72 -1.98 7.14
N HIS A 598 -26.44 -2.95 7.74
CA HIS A 598 -26.01 -4.35 7.83
C HIS A 598 -24.62 -4.55 8.45
N THR A 599 -24.26 -3.67 9.39
CA THR A 599 -22.93 -3.65 10.00
C THR A 599 -23.04 -3.56 11.53
N ILE A 600 -22.20 -4.32 12.22
CA ILE A 600 -22.06 -4.33 13.69
C ILE A 600 -20.67 -3.78 14.06
N CYS A 601 -20.64 -2.84 14.99
CA CYS A 601 -19.44 -2.36 15.67
C CYS A 601 -19.14 -3.24 16.88
N VAL A 602 -17.93 -3.80 16.96
CA VAL A 602 -17.43 -4.57 18.11
C VAL A 602 -16.34 -3.78 18.81
N GLU A 603 -16.43 -3.68 20.14
CA GLU A 603 -15.54 -2.88 20.98
C GLU A 603 -14.41 -3.73 21.59
N PHE A 604 -13.16 -3.40 21.29
CA PHE A 604 -11.97 -4.05 21.82
C PHE A 604 -11.24 -3.13 22.82
N PRO A 605 -11.16 -3.47 24.12
CA PRO A 605 -10.33 -2.73 25.06
C PRO A 605 -8.85 -3.01 24.76
N VAL A 606 -8.08 -1.93 24.52
CA VAL A 606 -6.66 -1.98 24.19
C VAL A 606 -5.86 -1.16 25.19
N LYS A 607 -4.82 -1.76 25.76
CA LYS A 607 -3.77 -1.07 26.53
C LYS A 607 -2.53 -0.96 25.66
N ALA A 608 -2.05 0.27 25.46
CA ALA A 608 -0.78 0.50 24.79
C ALA A 608 0.38 -0.09 25.58
N THR A 609 1.41 -0.55 24.88
CA THR A 609 2.66 -0.94 25.53
C THR A 609 3.21 0.24 26.31
N ASN A 610 3.71 0.00 27.53
CA ASN A 610 4.25 1.03 28.40
C ASN A 610 3.28 2.16 28.80
N ALA A 611 1.95 1.98 28.70
CA ALA A 611 0.97 3.01 29.05
C ALA A 611 1.09 3.59 30.47
N GLU A 612 1.75 2.88 31.39
CA GLU A 612 1.98 3.33 32.77
C GLU A 612 3.37 3.97 32.99
N ASN A 613 4.23 3.96 31.97
CA ASN A 613 5.54 4.58 32.05
C ASN A 613 5.38 6.11 32.03
N LYS A 614 6.05 6.80 32.95
CA LYS A 614 6.04 8.28 33.03
C LYS A 614 6.49 8.99 31.75
N ASN A 615 7.29 8.32 30.91
CA ASN A 615 7.80 8.83 29.65
C ASN A 615 6.91 8.46 28.45
N PHE A 616 5.80 7.74 28.67
CA PHE A 616 4.80 7.46 27.64
C PHE A 616 4.21 8.77 27.12
N ALA A 617 4.09 8.86 25.80
CA ALA A 617 3.40 9.93 25.10
C ALA A 617 2.43 9.34 24.09
N SER A 618 1.32 10.03 23.90
CA SER A 618 0.27 9.72 22.94
C SER A 618 0.27 10.73 21.79
N ALA A 619 -0.31 10.36 20.65
CA ALA A 619 -0.41 11.26 19.49
C ALA A 619 -1.04 12.63 19.84
N GLY A 620 -2.00 12.67 20.76
CA GLY A 620 -2.65 13.93 21.16
C GLY A 620 -1.84 14.84 22.09
N ASN A 621 -0.75 14.37 22.70
CA ASN A 621 0.03 15.13 23.69
C ASN A 621 1.52 15.29 23.37
N VAL A 622 2.04 14.57 22.36
CA VAL A 622 3.37 14.82 21.82
C VAL A 622 3.36 16.12 21.00
N SER A 623 4.38 16.96 21.15
CA SER A 623 4.44 18.22 20.40
C SER A 623 4.71 17.97 18.92
N ILE A 624 4.25 18.89 18.05
CA ILE A 624 4.59 18.86 16.62
C ILE A 624 6.13 18.82 16.41
N ALA A 625 6.89 19.59 17.21
CA ALA A 625 8.35 19.64 17.11
C ALA A 625 9.03 18.30 17.45
N GLU A 626 8.53 17.57 18.46
CA GLU A 626 9.06 16.25 18.81
C GLU A 626 8.73 15.20 17.74
N GLN A 627 7.58 15.30 17.07
CA GLN A 627 7.24 14.43 15.95
C GLN A 627 8.18 14.65 14.76
N PHE A 628 8.44 15.90 14.37
CA PHE A 628 9.44 16.25 13.33
C PHE A 628 10.83 15.73 13.69
N ALA A 629 11.28 15.96 14.93
CA ALA A 629 12.57 15.47 15.40
C ALA A 629 12.66 13.93 15.37
N THR A 630 11.59 13.23 15.75
CA THR A 630 11.54 11.76 15.69
C THR A 630 11.63 11.26 14.24
N GLN A 631 10.95 11.92 13.31
CA GLN A 631 11.03 11.59 11.89
C GLN A 631 12.46 11.81 11.36
N ALA A 632 13.06 12.96 11.69
CA ALA A 632 14.42 13.30 11.30
C ALA A 632 15.46 12.35 11.90
N PHE A 633 15.29 11.88 13.14
CA PHE A 633 16.13 10.85 13.74
C PHE A 633 16.16 9.58 12.89
N LEU A 634 14.98 9.07 12.52
CA LEU A 634 14.87 7.84 11.74
C LEU A 634 15.42 8.03 10.32
N GLN A 635 15.19 9.19 9.70
CA GLN A 635 15.74 9.50 8.38
C GLN A 635 17.27 9.63 8.41
N LYS A 636 17.82 10.05 9.55
CA LYS A 636 19.25 10.27 9.74
C LYS A 636 20.03 9.00 10.09
N TYR A 637 19.51 8.16 10.98
CA TYR A 637 20.27 7.03 11.54
C TYR A 637 19.78 5.65 11.09
N TRP A 638 18.57 5.56 10.54
CA TRP A 638 18.00 4.28 10.08
C TRP A 638 17.82 4.24 8.57
N SER A 639 16.89 5.05 8.05
CA SER A 639 16.36 4.88 6.71
C SER A 639 17.24 5.53 5.64
N ASP A 640 17.66 4.72 4.67
CA ASP A 640 18.29 5.17 3.43
C ASP A 640 17.29 5.40 2.27
N ASN A 641 16.06 4.85 2.37
CA ASN A 641 14.89 5.35 1.64
C ASN A 641 14.33 6.57 2.39
N ALA A 642 13.01 6.63 2.67
CA ALA A 642 12.34 7.68 3.41
C ALA A 642 11.59 7.15 4.65
N VAL A 643 11.05 8.06 5.46
CA VAL A 643 10.33 7.76 6.70
C VAL A 643 8.90 8.25 6.57
N SER A 644 7.97 7.32 6.41
CA SER A 644 6.54 7.64 6.36
C SER A 644 6.00 7.86 7.77
N CYS A 645 5.40 9.02 7.98
CA CYS A 645 4.56 9.30 9.13
C CYS A 645 3.58 10.42 8.82
N THR A 646 2.47 10.45 9.55
CA THR A 646 1.57 11.60 9.61
C THR A 646 1.91 12.32 10.90
N ILE A 647 2.39 13.56 10.78
CA ILE A 647 2.62 14.44 11.92
C ILE A 647 1.30 15.12 12.26
N THR A 648 0.78 14.86 13.44
CA THR A 648 -0.48 15.48 13.90
C THR A 648 -0.21 16.75 14.70
N PHE A 649 -1.05 17.76 14.58
CA PHE A 649 -0.88 19.01 15.31
C PHE A 649 -2.21 19.56 15.84
N GLN A 650 -2.17 20.20 17.00
CA GLN A 650 -3.28 20.97 17.54
C GLN A 650 -3.36 22.35 16.84
N ASN A 651 -4.54 22.98 16.78
CA ASN A 651 -4.69 24.30 16.17
C ASN A 651 -3.71 25.36 16.71
N LYS A 652 -3.37 25.30 18.01
CA LYS A 652 -2.40 26.21 18.65
C LYS A 652 -0.94 26.02 18.17
N GLU A 653 -0.64 24.88 17.54
CA GLU A 653 0.68 24.53 17.02
C GLU A 653 0.83 24.87 15.53
N ALA A 654 -0.26 25.23 14.85
CA ALA A 654 -0.27 25.48 13.40
C ALA A 654 0.76 26.53 12.94
N ALA A 655 0.95 27.59 13.73
CA ALA A 655 1.94 28.63 13.46
C ALA A 655 3.41 28.12 13.45
N GLN A 656 3.67 26.92 13.97
CA GLN A 656 5.01 26.30 13.97
C GLN A 656 5.31 25.56 12.67
N ILE A 657 4.29 25.18 11.89
CA ILE A 657 4.44 24.36 10.67
C ILE A 657 5.47 24.97 9.70
N PRO A 658 5.36 26.23 9.24
CA PRO A 658 6.30 26.76 8.24
C PRO A 658 7.73 26.83 8.76
N VAL A 659 7.91 27.09 10.07
CA VAL A 659 9.22 27.14 10.72
C VAL A 659 9.85 25.74 10.77
N LEU A 660 9.07 24.73 11.15
CA LEU A 660 9.54 23.35 11.24
C LEU A 660 9.82 22.75 9.86
N LEU A 661 8.97 23.00 8.86
CA LEU A 661 9.21 22.58 7.49
C LEU A 661 10.54 23.15 6.96
N LYS A 662 10.78 24.44 7.20
CA LYS A 662 12.05 25.08 6.82
C LYS A 662 13.24 24.51 7.61
N GLN A 663 13.11 24.32 8.91
CA GLN A 663 14.16 23.78 9.77
C GLN A 663 14.61 22.38 9.32
N TYR A 664 13.66 21.52 8.95
CA TYR A 664 13.93 20.13 8.59
C TYR A 664 14.05 19.89 7.08
N LEU A 665 14.08 20.94 6.26
CA LEU A 665 14.18 20.88 4.80
C LEU A 665 15.32 19.99 4.30
N ASN A 666 16.47 20.03 5.00
CA ASN A 666 17.68 19.27 4.65
C ASN A 666 17.80 17.92 5.37
N GLY A 667 16.77 17.50 6.12
CA GLY A 667 16.81 16.32 6.98
C GLY A 667 15.67 15.32 6.77
N ILE A 668 14.62 15.68 6.03
CA ILE A 668 13.42 14.84 5.82
C ILE A 668 13.11 14.75 4.32
N LYS A 669 13.01 13.52 3.80
CA LYS A 669 12.76 13.27 2.37
C LYS A 669 11.28 13.37 1.97
N SER A 670 10.38 13.05 2.89
CA SER A 670 8.93 13.14 2.67
C SER A 670 8.25 13.43 3.99
N THR A 671 7.18 14.22 4.00
CA THR A 671 6.39 14.46 5.22
C THR A 671 4.94 14.73 4.89
N SER A 672 4.05 14.34 5.80
CA SER A 672 2.62 14.57 5.73
C SER A 672 2.16 15.07 7.09
N LEU A 673 1.30 16.08 7.09
CA LEU A 673 0.78 16.70 8.29
C LEU A 673 -0.73 16.60 8.26
N LEU A 674 -1.35 16.36 9.42
CA LEU A 674 -2.81 16.34 9.52
C LEU A 674 -3.25 17.08 10.80
N PRO A 675 -4.25 17.96 10.73
CA PRO A 675 -4.86 18.50 11.93
C PRO A 675 -5.32 17.36 12.85
N TYR A 676 -4.93 17.42 14.12
CA TYR A 676 -5.37 16.42 15.09
C TYR A 676 -6.88 16.58 15.34
N TYR A 677 -7.68 15.65 14.81
CA TYR A 677 -9.12 15.64 15.08
C TYR A 677 -9.40 14.91 16.39
N GLY A 678 -9.56 15.68 17.47
CA GLY A 678 -9.98 15.20 18.79
C GLY A 678 -11.50 15.17 19.00
N GLY A 679 -12.29 15.40 17.95
CA GLY A 679 -13.75 15.50 18.04
C GLY A 679 -14.45 14.17 18.36
N SER A 680 -15.66 14.25 18.90
CA SER A 680 -16.47 13.06 19.24
C SER A 680 -17.22 12.54 18.01
N LEU A 681 -16.60 11.67 17.22
CA LEU A 681 -17.37 10.74 16.39
C LEU A 681 -18.23 9.88 17.32
N LYS A 682 -19.53 9.74 17.02
CA LYS A 682 -20.46 8.95 17.84
C LYS A 682 -19.98 7.51 18.02
N GLN A 683 -19.44 6.90 16.96
CA GLN A 683 -18.78 5.60 17.00
C GLN A 683 -17.32 5.75 16.53
N ALA A 684 -16.52 6.46 17.33
CA ALA A 684 -15.10 6.66 17.02
C ALA A 684 -14.36 5.31 16.91
N PRO A 685 -13.52 5.11 15.88
CA PRO A 685 -12.76 3.87 15.71
C PRO A 685 -11.70 3.69 16.80
N LYS A 686 -11.20 4.78 17.38
CA LYS A 686 -10.28 4.80 18.53
C LYS A 686 -10.85 5.79 19.55
N GLU A 687 -11.29 5.32 20.71
CA GLU A 687 -11.86 6.13 21.80
C GLU A 687 -10.95 6.08 23.03
N PRO A 688 -10.37 7.22 23.47
CA PRO A 688 -9.59 7.29 24.70
C PRO A 688 -10.46 7.02 25.93
N ILE A 689 -9.99 6.16 26.83
CA ILE A 689 -10.68 5.80 28.07
C ILE A 689 -9.74 5.87 29.28
N THR A 690 -10.30 5.87 30.49
CA THR A 690 -9.49 5.78 31.71
C THR A 690 -9.02 4.35 31.96
N LYS A 691 -7.99 4.19 32.81
CA LYS A 691 -7.49 2.87 33.23
C LYS A 691 -8.57 2.06 33.94
N GLU A 692 -9.37 2.70 34.80
CA GLU A 692 -10.45 2.06 35.56
C GLU A 692 -11.51 1.51 34.61
N PHE A 693 -11.87 2.30 33.59
CA PHE A 693 -12.83 1.88 32.58
C PHE A 693 -12.27 0.76 31.70
N PHE A 694 -10.99 0.81 31.34
CA PHE A 694 -10.31 -0.27 30.61
C PHE A 694 -10.37 -1.58 31.40
N VAL A 695 -10.02 -1.56 32.69
CA VAL A 695 -10.04 -2.76 33.55
C VAL A 695 -11.46 -3.33 33.65
N LYS A 696 -12.47 -2.47 33.79
CA LYS A 696 -13.88 -2.89 33.80
C LYS A 696 -14.27 -3.58 32.49
N ARG A 697 -13.92 -2.97 31.34
CA ARG A 697 -14.27 -3.50 30.01
C ARG A 697 -13.51 -4.78 29.68
N GLN A 698 -12.27 -4.90 30.13
CA GLN A 698 -11.48 -6.12 29.98
C GLN A 698 -12.05 -7.28 30.81
N ALA A 699 -12.54 -7.00 32.03
CA ALA A 699 -13.15 -8.02 32.89
C ALA A 699 -14.49 -8.58 32.35
N GLU A 700 -15.15 -7.88 31.43
CA GLU A 700 -16.33 -8.38 30.72
C GLU A 700 -15.98 -9.47 29.69
N ILE A 701 -14.73 -9.49 29.21
CA ILE A 701 -14.24 -10.47 28.22
C ILE A 701 -13.66 -11.67 28.97
N THR A 702 -14.40 -12.78 28.98
CA THR A 702 -14.06 -13.98 29.77
C THR A 702 -13.66 -15.18 28.91
N GLY A 703 -13.92 -15.14 27.60
CA GLY A 703 -13.55 -16.18 26.65
C GLY A 703 -12.37 -15.81 25.76
N ASN A 704 -11.70 -16.83 25.22
CA ASN A 704 -10.72 -16.68 24.14
C ASN A 704 -11.43 -16.89 22.80
N VAL A 705 -11.54 -15.83 21.99
CA VAL A 705 -12.25 -15.86 20.70
C VAL A 705 -11.68 -16.91 19.73
N ILE A 706 -10.39 -17.22 19.82
CA ILE A 706 -9.74 -18.23 18.98
C ILE A 706 -10.32 -19.60 19.29
N ASP A 707 -10.37 -19.95 20.58
CA ASP A 707 -10.81 -21.26 21.05
C ASP A 707 -12.32 -21.44 20.80
N VAL A 708 -13.10 -20.41 21.11
CA VAL A 708 -14.56 -20.40 20.90
C VAL A 708 -14.92 -20.53 19.41
N PHE A 709 -14.29 -19.73 18.54
CA PHE A 709 -14.57 -19.80 17.11
C PHE A 709 -14.17 -21.16 16.50
N ASN A 710 -13.04 -21.71 16.93
CA ASN A 710 -12.60 -23.02 16.45
C ASN A 710 -13.53 -24.16 16.90
N ALA A 711 -14.06 -24.09 18.13
CA ALA A 711 -15.06 -25.05 18.61
C ALA A 711 -16.37 -24.94 17.80
N GLN A 712 -16.87 -23.71 17.59
CA GLN A 712 -18.09 -23.47 16.81
C GLN A 712 -17.99 -23.96 15.35
N GLN A 713 -16.80 -23.90 14.74
CA GLN A 713 -16.57 -24.44 13.39
C GLN A 713 -16.58 -25.97 13.37
N GLN A 714 -16.10 -26.64 14.42
CA GLN A 714 -16.14 -28.10 14.52
C GLN A 714 -17.58 -28.61 14.68
N ASP A 715 -18.40 -27.92 15.46
CA ASP A 715 -19.82 -28.27 15.65
C ASP A 715 -20.62 -28.09 14.36
N LYS A 716 -20.38 -26.99 13.61
CA LYS A 716 -21.03 -26.78 12.30
C LYS A 716 -20.62 -27.82 11.25
N ALA A 717 -19.38 -28.31 11.29
CA ALA A 717 -18.92 -29.39 10.41
C ALA A 717 -19.59 -30.76 10.72
N LEU A 718 -20.11 -30.95 11.94
CA LEU A 718 -20.85 -32.16 12.34
C LEU A 718 -22.34 -32.11 11.93
N ASP A 719 -22.91 -30.91 11.76
CA ASP A 719 -24.34 -30.69 11.45
C ASP A 719 -24.66 -30.51 9.94
N LEU A 720 -23.67 -30.47 9.05
CA LEU A 720 -23.86 -30.20 7.61
C LEU A 720 -23.65 -31.44 6.73
N VAL A 721 -24.63 -32.34 6.74
CA VAL A 721 -24.98 -33.10 5.52
C VAL A 721 -26.03 -32.26 4.80
N ASP A 722 -25.63 -31.70 3.65
CA ASP A 722 -26.49 -31.03 2.64
C ASP A 722 -26.63 -29.49 2.73
N GLN A 723 -25.59 -28.73 2.33
CA GLN A 723 -25.74 -27.34 1.84
C GLN A 723 -24.76 -27.03 0.70
N SER A 724 -25.31 -26.81 -0.50
CA SER A 724 -24.60 -26.61 -1.77
C SER A 724 -24.15 -25.16 -2.07
N ASP A 725 -24.34 -24.22 -1.14
CA ASP A 725 -24.15 -22.78 -1.42
C ASP A 725 -22.77 -22.22 -1.04
N CYS A 726 -21.92 -23.02 -0.38
CA CYS A 726 -20.56 -22.64 0.03
C CYS A 726 -19.43 -23.14 -0.91
N ALA A 727 -19.76 -23.83 -2.00
CA ALA A 727 -18.80 -24.41 -2.96
C ALA A 727 -17.96 -23.38 -3.78
N GLY A 728 -17.97 -22.10 -3.37
CA GLY A 728 -17.67 -20.98 -4.26
C GLY A 728 -16.42 -20.15 -3.98
N GLY A 729 -15.77 -20.25 -2.82
CA GLY A 729 -14.51 -19.55 -2.50
C GLY A 729 -14.54 -18.02 -2.54
N ALA A 730 -15.72 -17.39 -2.48
CA ALA A 730 -15.86 -15.94 -2.45
C ALA A 730 -15.99 -15.46 -0.99
N CYS A 731 -14.87 -15.11 -0.36
CA CYS A 731 -14.90 -14.32 0.87
C CYS A 731 -14.49 -12.88 0.52
N PRO A 732 -15.32 -11.86 0.84
CA PRO A 732 -14.90 -10.47 0.71
C PRO A 732 -13.82 -10.17 1.76
N ILE A 733 -12.62 -9.81 1.31
CA ILE A 733 -11.60 -9.19 2.17
C ILE A 733 -12.05 -7.74 2.39
N ARG A 734 -12.11 -7.29 3.64
CA ARG A 734 -12.39 -5.88 4.00
C ARG A 734 -11.30 -5.28 4.89
#